data_AF-A0A2D6L6X4-F1
#
_entry.id   AF-A0A2D6L6X4-F1
#
_cell.length_a   1.000
_cell.length_b   1.000
_cell.length_c   1.000
_cell.angle_alpha   90.00
_cell.angle_beta   90.00
_cell.angle_gamma   90.00
#
_symmetry.space_group_name_H-M   'P 1'
#
loop_
_entity.id
_entity.type
_entity.pdbx_description
1 polymer ?
#
loop_
_entity_poly.entity_id
_entity_poly.type
_entity_poly.pdbx_seq_one_letter_code
_entity_poly.pdbx_strand_id
1 'polypeptide(L)'
;MTEEEKSGSVEVEEEIKPTEPIIPSMEGKEDMGHLHEQIGSLIRAMTKDYDLSVTSHVDPMIRKVLMKQGKDPSQEYFARFKMDPRTKRPTREVQYVHIPEKIHVRNERIAIAIALHEAGHVVSTRNHIIPDEIAKTMGFGALMASVEERPTDQVARVRMPGMASWVDELRRDQVIDMLLEMQARVDMERGERSVIEPEESAEENEVLEGEVEEEPHIHDRKFDLESIALLMPKKGHRFQQLTGLLVFGPHYSEEELKILTDPDVLRIYEKIRQHVEFIEHSIPEEGADEEEADNAMMLRAATVQRKILPAAQELIDMDRQDFRDEEMRKRETRKKMLEQSMSDEEREEREKQRQKLDDLKNKKEELERKKEEIENDDSMDEEKKETAKSELDGEIEENEEEQENTEKEMRDGLGNEQQEIEDMANDIEDLQHEQDELRSQQIKIQHDESLDEDEKKIAMDELERQLQESEEKMRGKQDDLWDKIPDEIKEKIMKMAEQAMKDMEDQIMKEYEGDLSPEPMMTHKERDEKERDEEAEREEEERDEKEREEKEKAREKEREKMEKEKEEIERKMKELAENKPIYEKEFQLIREPYRELMDELDEILNPTTASQVTFTSTGTRLNIKKLFLWSGQRGGGSKELTVKPFETVKKPEARDYSIQLVVDLSSSMSAGGGYGSYGNRFGSAENKKKKSEQLYKGSRIDEAFKATICAAEVLDALGIRVSVVGFQDRIIPMKGFDEKLDDKVRERMQGLVYEVYDSNPGGNNSASYNDDGKCVREASDLLEEEETDQKIMIVLSDGQPAPKYSVTDESGRGVSAKDHLRQTVADVVTFTDQKIVGLGIGEGTDHVSDYYPVSRPNINIENLVENMTEILRTVIVEPHILEQAAREMRKRLGLTSKGSRSFTFGGGNWY
;
A
#
# COMPACT_ATOMS: atom_id res chain seq x y z
N MET A 1 -12.12 -24.87 89.21
CA MET A 1 -13.33 -24.13 88.80
C MET A 1 -12.98 -23.53 87.45
N THR A 2 -13.03 -24.37 86.41
CA THR A 2 -14.19 -24.61 85.49
C THR A 2 -14.24 -23.45 84.48
N GLU A 3 -13.70 -23.61 83.27
CA GLU A 3 -14.28 -24.28 82.06
C GLU A 3 -15.50 -23.55 81.48
N GLU A 4 -15.56 -23.59 80.13
CA GLU A 4 -16.64 -23.15 79.21
C GLU A 4 -16.65 -21.63 78.90
N GLU A 5 -16.68 -21.11 77.68
CA GLU A 5 -16.98 -21.59 76.31
C GLU A 5 -16.40 -20.58 75.31
N LYS A 6 -15.68 -21.04 74.26
CA LYS A 6 -15.56 -20.32 72.98
C LYS A 6 -15.49 -21.35 71.85
N SER A 7 -16.64 -21.62 71.26
CA SER A 7 -16.79 -22.38 70.02
C SER A 7 -16.31 -21.54 68.84
N GLY A 8 -15.13 -21.86 68.31
CA GLY A 8 -14.69 -21.46 66.97
C GLY A 8 -15.12 -22.53 65.98
N SER A 9 -15.86 -22.12 64.95
CA SER A 9 -16.10 -22.92 63.75
C SER A 9 -14.79 -23.04 62.98
N VAL A 10 -14.27 -24.26 62.89
CA VAL A 10 -13.18 -24.63 62.00
C VAL A 10 -13.81 -24.97 60.64
N GLU A 11 -13.64 -24.08 59.67
CA GLU A 11 -13.81 -24.45 58.26
C GLU A 11 -12.60 -25.31 57.87
N VAL A 12 -12.88 -26.57 57.56
CA VAL A 12 -11.92 -27.48 56.93
C VAL A 12 -11.98 -27.15 55.44
N GLU A 13 -11.04 -26.33 54.96
CA GLU A 13 -10.76 -26.26 53.53
C GLU A 13 -10.13 -27.60 53.13
N GLU A 14 -10.92 -28.44 52.45
CA GLU A 14 -10.38 -29.58 51.71
C GLU A 14 -9.42 -29.05 50.62
N GLU A 15 -8.17 -29.44 50.75
CA GLU A 15 -7.09 -29.17 49.81
C GLU A 15 -7.41 -29.83 48.46
N ILE A 16 -8.13 -29.11 47.58
CA ILE A 16 -8.31 -29.49 46.18
C ILE A 16 -6.95 -29.32 45.52
N LYS A 17 -6.25 -30.46 45.32
CA LYS A 17 -5.06 -30.50 44.48
C LYS A 17 -5.42 -29.97 43.09
N PRO A 18 -4.71 -28.96 42.56
CA PRO A 18 -4.94 -28.51 41.21
C PRO A 18 -4.62 -29.66 40.26
N THR A 19 -5.63 -30.11 39.52
CA THR A 19 -5.46 -30.94 38.34
C THR A 19 -4.56 -30.17 37.38
N GLU A 20 -3.48 -30.83 36.93
CA GLU A 20 -2.54 -30.28 35.95
C GLU A 20 -3.31 -29.75 34.72
N PRO A 21 -2.88 -28.62 34.13
CA PRO A 21 -3.47 -28.12 32.91
C PRO A 21 -3.32 -29.17 31.81
N ILE A 22 -4.46 -29.60 31.26
CA ILE A 22 -4.49 -30.41 30.03
C ILE A 22 -4.02 -29.48 28.92
N ILE A 23 -2.74 -29.58 28.57
CA ILE A 23 -2.21 -29.10 27.29
C ILE A 23 -3.02 -29.84 26.20
N PRO A 24 -3.52 -29.17 25.15
CA PRO A 24 -4.09 -29.87 24.01
C PRO A 24 -3.03 -30.86 23.52
N SER A 25 -3.34 -32.14 23.70
CA SER A 25 -2.55 -33.25 23.20
C SER A 25 -2.35 -33.07 21.68
N MET A 26 -1.41 -33.83 21.10
CA MET A 26 -1.25 -33.93 19.65
C MET A 26 -2.52 -34.35 18.86
N GLU A 27 -3.68 -34.51 19.51
CA GLU A 27 -4.97 -34.87 18.91
C GLU A 27 -5.52 -33.82 17.92
N GLY A 28 -5.17 -32.53 18.04
CA GLY A 28 -5.65 -31.50 17.09
C GLY A 28 -5.08 -31.62 15.66
N LYS A 29 -3.92 -32.27 15.50
CA LYS A 29 -3.38 -32.61 14.16
C LYS A 29 -4.05 -33.85 13.57
N GLU A 30 -4.53 -34.77 14.41
CA GLU A 30 -5.25 -35.95 13.95
C GLU A 30 -6.65 -35.57 13.45
N ASP A 31 -7.32 -34.62 14.10
CA ASP A 31 -8.64 -34.11 13.68
C ASP A 31 -8.63 -33.37 12.34
N MET A 32 -7.59 -32.57 12.06
CA MET A 32 -7.46 -31.90 10.75
C MET A 32 -7.16 -32.89 9.62
N GLY A 33 -6.39 -33.95 9.90
CA GLY A 33 -6.17 -35.04 8.95
C GLY A 33 -7.46 -35.77 8.60
N HIS A 34 -8.34 -35.98 9.59
CA HIS A 34 -9.66 -36.58 9.37
C HIS A 34 -10.56 -35.68 8.51
N LEU A 35 -10.60 -34.37 8.80
CA LEU A 35 -11.38 -33.41 8.01
C LEU A 35 -10.89 -33.35 6.54
N HIS A 36 -9.57 -33.33 6.32
CA HIS A 36 -9.00 -33.38 4.97
C HIS A 36 -9.39 -34.65 4.22
N GLU A 37 -9.38 -35.80 4.89
CA GLU A 37 -9.76 -37.07 4.27
C GLU A 37 -11.27 -37.16 4.00
N GLN A 38 -12.11 -36.62 4.90
CA GLN A 38 -13.55 -36.49 4.68
C GLN A 38 -13.84 -35.60 3.48
N ILE A 39 -13.21 -34.42 3.42
CA ILE A 39 -13.34 -33.50 2.31
C ILE A 39 -12.86 -34.16 1.01
N GLY A 40 -11.68 -34.80 1.03
CA GLY A 40 -11.17 -35.50 -0.14
C GLY A 40 -12.09 -36.62 -0.62
N SER A 41 -12.73 -37.34 0.31
CA SER A 41 -13.72 -38.36 -0.03
C SER A 41 -15.00 -37.79 -0.64
N LEU A 42 -15.45 -36.63 -0.17
CA LEU A 42 -16.59 -35.92 -0.77
C LEU A 42 -16.27 -35.41 -2.18
N ILE A 43 -15.08 -34.84 -2.38
CA ILE A 43 -14.60 -34.40 -3.70
C ILE A 43 -14.60 -35.59 -4.66
N ARG A 44 -13.97 -36.73 -4.28
CA ARG A 44 -13.93 -37.96 -5.11
C ARG A 44 -15.32 -38.51 -5.41
N ALA A 45 -16.21 -38.53 -4.41
CA ALA A 45 -17.58 -39.01 -4.59
C ALA A 45 -18.37 -38.14 -5.57
N MET A 46 -18.21 -36.81 -5.49
CA MET A 46 -18.94 -35.87 -6.32
C MET A 46 -18.42 -35.81 -7.75
N THR A 47 -17.10 -35.95 -7.95
CA THR A 47 -16.48 -36.01 -9.29
C THR A 47 -16.61 -37.39 -9.94
N LYS A 48 -16.90 -38.44 -9.15
CA LYS A 48 -16.82 -39.87 -9.54
C LYS A 48 -15.43 -40.33 -9.97
N ASP A 49 -14.39 -39.56 -9.66
CA ASP A 49 -13.01 -39.93 -9.90
C ASP A 49 -12.40 -40.38 -8.57
N TYR A 50 -12.48 -41.68 -8.29
CA TYR A 50 -11.93 -42.26 -7.06
C TYR A 50 -10.39 -42.27 -7.04
N ASP A 51 -9.75 -42.10 -8.20
CA ASP A 51 -8.30 -42.01 -8.34
C ASP A 51 -7.80 -40.55 -8.25
N LEU A 52 -8.71 -39.58 -8.12
CA LEU A 52 -8.38 -38.17 -7.96
C LEU A 52 -7.57 -37.94 -6.69
N SER A 53 -6.32 -37.52 -6.88
CA SER A 53 -5.44 -37.15 -5.78
C SER A 53 -5.95 -35.87 -5.13
N VAL A 54 -6.01 -35.86 -3.80
CA VAL A 54 -6.36 -34.69 -3.01
C VAL A 54 -5.18 -34.43 -2.08
N THR A 55 -4.68 -33.20 -2.07
CA THR A 55 -3.43 -32.85 -1.38
C THR A 55 -3.53 -31.48 -0.73
N SER A 56 -2.81 -31.26 0.36
CA SER A 56 -2.61 -29.92 0.93
C SER A 56 -1.29 -29.28 0.50
N HIS A 57 -0.52 -29.98 -0.34
CA HIS A 57 0.74 -29.47 -0.82
C HIS A 57 0.55 -28.55 -2.03
N VAL A 58 1.05 -27.32 -1.91
CA VAL A 58 1.04 -26.34 -2.99
C VAL A 58 2.25 -26.57 -3.91
N ASP A 59 1.99 -26.81 -5.20
CA ASP A 59 3.06 -26.88 -6.20
C ASP A 59 3.81 -25.53 -6.31
N PRO A 60 5.16 -25.52 -6.37
CA PRO A 60 5.95 -24.30 -6.41
C PRO A 60 5.59 -23.33 -7.55
N MET A 61 5.14 -23.83 -8.70
CA MET A 61 4.73 -23.01 -9.83
C MET A 61 3.41 -22.29 -9.53
N ILE A 62 2.44 -23.02 -8.96
CA ILE A 62 1.14 -22.46 -8.56
C ILE A 62 1.33 -21.46 -7.42
N ARG A 63 2.17 -21.78 -6.43
CA ARG A 63 2.58 -20.87 -5.35
C ARG A 63 3.06 -19.53 -5.90
N LYS A 64 3.92 -19.54 -6.92
CA LYS A 64 4.42 -18.32 -7.57
C LYS A 64 3.33 -17.53 -8.29
N VAL A 65 2.35 -18.20 -8.90
CA VAL A 65 1.22 -17.55 -9.58
C VAL A 65 0.29 -16.88 -8.58
N LEU A 66 -0.12 -17.60 -7.53
CA LEU A 66 -0.99 -17.07 -6.48
C LEU A 66 -0.33 -15.92 -5.69
N MET A 67 0.96 -16.04 -5.37
CA MET A 67 1.70 -14.94 -4.71
C MET A 67 1.79 -13.69 -5.59
N LYS A 68 1.92 -13.83 -6.92
CA LYS A 68 1.85 -12.67 -7.84
C LYS A 68 0.48 -12.00 -7.87
N GLN A 69 -0.58 -12.73 -7.51
CA GLN A 69 -1.94 -12.22 -7.38
C GLN A 69 -2.23 -11.69 -5.96
N GLY A 70 -1.25 -11.71 -5.05
CA GLY A 70 -1.41 -11.30 -3.65
C GLY A 70 -2.20 -12.29 -2.80
N LYS A 71 -2.36 -13.54 -3.26
CA LYS A 71 -3.11 -14.60 -2.56
C LYS A 71 -2.15 -15.52 -1.80
N ASP A 72 -2.54 -15.95 -0.60
CA ASP A 72 -1.82 -16.98 0.17
C ASP A 72 -2.16 -18.38 -0.37
N PRO A 73 -1.22 -19.07 -1.03
CA PRO A 73 -1.48 -20.39 -1.62
C PRO A 73 -1.86 -21.46 -0.59
N SER A 74 -1.49 -21.28 0.68
CA SER A 74 -1.84 -22.21 1.75
C SER A 74 -3.29 -22.10 2.20
N GLN A 75 -4.00 -21.07 1.73
CA GLN A 75 -5.39 -20.74 2.08
C GLN A 75 -6.37 -20.91 0.91
N GLU A 76 -5.87 -21.12 -0.31
CA GLU A 76 -6.70 -21.16 -1.52
C GLU A 76 -6.99 -22.60 -1.97
N TYR A 77 -8.25 -22.89 -2.26
CA TYR A 77 -8.62 -24.12 -2.97
C TYR A 77 -8.31 -23.97 -4.46
N PHE A 78 -7.78 -25.03 -5.09
CA PHE A 78 -7.60 -25.04 -6.55
C PHE A 78 -7.49 -26.47 -7.09
N ALA A 79 -7.88 -26.67 -8.34
CA ALA A 79 -7.64 -27.91 -9.07
C ALA A 79 -6.46 -27.75 -10.04
N ARG A 80 -5.53 -28.72 -10.06
CA ARG A 80 -4.47 -28.78 -11.06
C ARG A 80 -4.81 -29.80 -12.11
N PHE A 81 -4.82 -29.38 -13.36
CA PHE A 81 -4.96 -30.24 -14.51
C PHE A 81 -3.59 -30.77 -14.96
N LYS A 82 -3.52 -32.04 -15.39
CA LYS A 82 -2.31 -32.59 -16.02
C LYS A 82 -1.98 -31.75 -17.25
N MET A 83 -0.71 -31.57 -17.60
CA MET A 83 -0.33 -30.84 -18.81
C MET A 83 -0.05 -31.80 -19.95
N ASP A 84 -0.58 -31.54 -21.14
CA ASP A 84 -0.20 -32.28 -22.34
C ASP A 84 1.28 -32.00 -22.60
N PRO A 85 2.14 -33.04 -22.58
CA PRO A 85 3.58 -32.84 -22.74
C PRO A 85 3.94 -32.20 -24.09
N ARG A 86 3.10 -32.36 -25.13
CA ARG A 86 3.33 -31.84 -26.49
C ARG A 86 2.82 -30.42 -26.66
N THR A 87 1.59 -30.14 -26.27
CA THR A 87 0.97 -28.82 -26.51
C THR A 87 1.21 -27.83 -25.37
N LYS A 88 1.67 -28.30 -24.21
CA LYS A 88 1.77 -27.55 -22.95
C LYS A 88 0.43 -26.93 -22.50
N ARG A 89 -0.67 -27.39 -23.07
CA ARG A 89 -2.02 -27.04 -22.64
C ARG A 89 -2.45 -28.00 -21.54
N PRO A 90 -3.22 -27.54 -20.54
CA PRO A 90 -3.82 -28.44 -19.57
C PRO A 90 -4.68 -29.49 -20.30
N THR A 91 -4.46 -30.76 -20.00
CA THR A 91 -5.34 -31.88 -20.37
C THR A 91 -6.59 -31.85 -19.49
N ARG A 92 -7.56 -32.70 -19.83
CA ARG A 92 -8.84 -32.82 -19.13
C ARG A 92 -8.75 -33.69 -17.87
N GLU A 93 -7.62 -34.32 -17.62
CA GLU A 93 -7.39 -35.14 -16.43
C GLU A 93 -6.94 -34.25 -15.28
N VAL A 94 -7.74 -34.14 -14.23
CA VAL A 94 -7.33 -33.47 -13.00
C VAL A 94 -6.20 -34.29 -12.38
N GLN A 95 -5.05 -33.66 -12.19
CA GLN A 95 -3.90 -34.28 -11.55
C GLN A 95 -4.12 -34.39 -10.05
N TYR A 96 -4.60 -33.31 -9.42
CA TYR A 96 -5.03 -33.29 -8.03
C TYR A 96 -5.90 -32.06 -7.70
N VAL A 97 -6.64 -32.14 -6.60
CA VAL A 97 -7.32 -31.00 -5.97
C VAL A 97 -6.56 -30.60 -4.70
N HIS A 98 -6.29 -29.31 -4.57
CA HIS A 98 -5.64 -28.73 -3.40
C HIS A 98 -6.68 -28.37 -2.33
N ILE A 99 -6.46 -28.84 -1.10
CA ILE A 99 -7.19 -28.42 0.10
C ILE A 99 -6.22 -27.61 0.97
N PRO A 100 -6.53 -26.35 1.30
CA PRO A 100 -5.76 -25.53 2.22
C PRO A 100 -5.33 -26.26 3.50
N GLU A 101 -4.06 -26.16 3.90
CA GLU A 101 -3.59 -26.72 5.18
C GLU A 101 -4.28 -26.07 6.38
N LYS A 102 -4.61 -24.79 6.22
CA LYS A 102 -5.34 -23.98 7.18
C LYS A 102 -6.76 -23.76 6.67
N ILE A 103 -7.55 -24.82 6.54
CA ILE A 103 -9.00 -24.65 6.38
C ILE A 103 -9.46 -23.80 7.57
N HIS A 104 -9.97 -22.59 7.31
CA HIS A 104 -10.46 -21.73 8.37
C HIS A 104 -11.66 -22.42 9.03
N VAL A 105 -11.40 -23.02 10.21
CA VAL A 105 -12.35 -23.83 10.98
C VAL A 105 -13.36 -22.93 11.71
N ARG A 106 -14.02 -22.01 10.99
CA ARG A 106 -15.20 -21.30 11.54
C ARG A 106 -16.28 -22.33 11.90
N ASN A 107 -16.48 -23.33 11.02
CA ASN A 107 -17.39 -24.47 11.19
C ASN A 107 -17.05 -25.58 10.17
N GLU A 108 -17.11 -26.86 10.58
CA GLU A 108 -16.97 -28.03 9.68
C GLU A 108 -17.92 -27.96 8.48
N ARG A 109 -19.15 -27.48 8.67
CA ARG A 109 -20.14 -27.36 7.59
C ARG A 109 -19.72 -26.38 6.51
N ILE A 110 -19.09 -25.27 6.89
CA ILE A 110 -18.57 -24.25 5.97
C ILE A 110 -17.42 -24.83 5.15
N ALA A 111 -16.51 -25.56 5.80
CA ALA A 111 -15.41 -26.24 5.12
C ALA A 111 -15.92 -27.26 4.09
N ILE A 112 -16.95 -28.04 4.46
CA ILE A 112 -17.58 -29.00 3.55
C ILE A 112 -18.31 -28.27 2.41
N ALA A 113 -19.02 -27.19 2.70
CA ALA A 113 -19.71 -26.39 1.68
C ALA A 113 -18.73 -25.81 0.65
N ILE A 114 -17.60 -25.26 1.10
CA ILE A 114 -16.53 -24.75 0.23
C ILE A 114 -15.98 -25.89 -0.62
N ALA A 115 -15.70 -27.05 -0.02
CA ALA A 115 -15.19 -28.17 -0.79
C ALA A 115 -16.17 -28.73 -1.83
N LEU A 116 -17.46 -28.77 -1.51
CA LEU A 116 -18.51 -29.17 -2.46
C LEU A 116 -18.64 -28.15 -3.59
N HIS A 117 -18.50 -26.87 -3.27
CA HIS A 117 -18.46 -25.83 -4.28
C HIS A 117 -17.25 -26.01 -5.22
N GLU A 118 -16.04 -26.20 -4.69
CA GLU A 118 -14.82 -26.38 -5.48
C GLU A 118 -14.81 -27.66 -6.31
N ALA A 119 -15.33 -28.76 -5.75
CA ALA A 119 -15.52 -29.97 -6.54
C ALA A 119 -16.60 -29.77 -7.62
N GLY A 120 -17.54 -28.84 -7.42
CA GLY A 120 -18.53 -28.46 -8.41
C GLY A 120 -17.84 -27.82 -9.60
N HIS A 121 -16.86 -26.94 -9.36
CA HIS A 121 -16.01 -26.37 -10.42
C HIS A 121 -15.24 -27.44 -11.18
N VAL A 122 -14.74 -28.48 -10.53
CA VAL A 122 -14.09 -29.62 -11.22
C VAL A 122 -15.05 -30.33 -12.18
N VAL A 123 -16.33 -30.39 -11.84
CA VAL A 123 -17.36 -31.05 -12.66
C VAL A 123 -17.94 -30.11 -13.73
N SER A 124 -18.12 -28.83 -13.41
CA SER A 124 -18.82 -27.84 -14.22
C SER A 124 -17.88 -27.09 -15.17
N THR A 125 -16.65 -26.76 -14.74
CA THR A 125 -15.77 -25.82 -15.46
C THR A 125 -14.70 -26.52 -16.29
N ARG A 126 -14.61 -26.08 -17.56
CA ARG A 126 -13.48 -26.32 -18.47
C ARG A 126 -12.99 -24.96 -19.00
N ASN A 127 -12.41 -24.12 -18.14
CA ASN A 127 -11.99 -22.74 -18.47
C ASN A 127 -10.95 -22.62 -19.63
N HIS A 128 -10.49 -23.73 -20.21
CA HIS A 128 -9.42 -23.77 -21.22
C HIS A 128 -9.91 -23.65 -22.67
N ILE A 129 -11.22 -23.53 -22.90
CA ILE A 129 -11.80 -23.58 -24.25
C ILE A 129 -12.27 -22.20 -24.74
N ILE A 130 -12.24 -21.17 -23.89
CA ILE A 130 -12.56 -19.80 -24.28
C ILE A 130 -11.39 -19.22 -25.08
N PRO A 131 -11.61 -18.72 -26.33
CA PRO A 131 -10.58 -18.03 -27.10
C PRO A 131 -9.99 -16.82 -26.33
N ASP A 132 -8.66 -16.66 -26.37
CA ASP A 132 -7.94 -15.59 -25.67
C ASP A 132 -8.47 -14.18 -26.01
N GLU A 133 -8.92 -13.98 -27.25
CA GLU A 133 -9.51 -12.71 -27.71
C GLU A 133 -10.78 -12.35 -26.91
N ILE A 134 -11.60 -13.34 -26.59
CA ILE A 134 -12.83 -13.17 -25.81
C ILE A 134 -12.50 -12.95 -24.34
N ALA A 135 -11.54 -13.71 -23.80
CA ALA A 135 -11.07 -13.58 -22.42
C ALA A 135 -10.48 -12.19 -22.12
N LYS A 136 -9.92 -11.51 -23.14
CA LYS A 136 -9.37 -10.15 -23.02
C LYS A 136 -10.43 -9.04 -23.01
N THR A 137 -11.70 -9.35 -23.28
CA THR A 137 -12.76 -8.33 -23.25
C THR A 137 -12.97 -7.88 -21.81
N MET A 138 -12.91 -6.56 -21.57
CA MET A 138 -13.00 -6.00 -20.22
C MET A 138 -14.29 -6.45 -19.51
N GLY A 139 -14.16 -6.94 -18.28
CA GLY A 139 -15.29 -7.43 -17.47
C GLY A 139 -15.76 -8.86 -17.82
N PHE A 140 -15.41 -9.43 -18.97
CA PHE A 140 -15.86 -10.76 -19.37
C PHE A 140 -15.39 -11.85 -18.40
N GLY A 141 -14.14 -11.81 -17.95
CA GLY A 141 -13.62 -12.79 -16.98
C GLY A 141 -14.37 -12.77 -15.63
N ALA A 142 -14.68 -11.58 -15.11
CA ALA A 142 -15.43 -11.42 -13.87
C ALA A 142 -16.89 -11.88 -14.01
N LEU A 143 -17.53 -11.57 -15.15
CA LEU A 143 -18.88 -12.04 -15.46
C LEU A 143 -18.93 -13.57 -15.62
N MET A 144 -18.00 -14.15 -16.38
CA MET A 144 -17.91 -15.60 -16.55
C MET A 144 -17.72 -16.30 -15.22
N ALA A 145 -16.79 -15.82 -14.38
CA ALA A 145 -16.60 -16.37 -13.04
C ALA A 145 -17.92 -16.34 -12.26
N SER A 146 -18.55 -15.16 -12.16
CA SER A 146 -19.80 -14.96 -11.39
C SER A 146 -20.96 -15.82 -11.91
N VAL A 147 -21.05 -16.03 -13.22
CA VAL A 147 -22.12 -16.81 -13.84
C VAL A 147 -21.88 -18.32 -13.70
N GLU A 148 -20.64 -18.78 -13.69
CA GLU A 148 -20.29 -20.21 -13.50
C GLU A 148 -20.44 -20.67 -12.04
N GLU A 149 -20.43 -19.75 -11.07
CA GLU A 149 -20.70 -20.08 -9.66
C GLU A 149 -22.05 -20.80 -9.46
N ARG A 150 -23.10 -20.39 -10.20
CA ARG A 150 -24.44 -21.00 -10.07
C ARG A 150 -24.52 -22.44 -10.61
N PRO A 151 -24.08 -22.73 -11.86
CA PRO A 151 -23.91 -24.10 -12.32
C PRO A 151 -23.12 -24.97 -11.34
N THR A 152 -22.04 -24.42 -10.78
CA THR A 152 -21.22 -25.10 -9.78
C THR A 152 -22.01 -25.46 -8.52
N ASP A 153 -22.75 -24.52 -7.94
CA ASP A 153 -23.60 -24.79 -6.78
C ASP A 153 -24.70 -25.80 -7.12
N GLN A 154 -25.28 -25.70 -8.31
CA GLN A 154 -26.34 -26.60 -8.77
C GLN A 154 -25.85 -28.03 -8.96
N VAL A 155 -24.59 -28.25 -9.37
CA VAL A 155 -23.96 -29.60 -9.35
C VAL A 155 -24.00 -30.17 -7.93
N ALA A 156 -23.61 -29.38 -6.93
CA ALA A 156 -23.67 -29.81 -5.53
C ALA A 156 -25.12 -30.10 -5.10
N ARG A 157 -26.11 -29.29 -5.52
CA ARG A 157 -27.53 -29.53 -5.21
C ARG A 157 -28.08 -30.83 -5.79
N VAL A 158 -27.73 -31.13 -7.05
CA VAL A 158 -28.21 -32.32 -7.76
C VAL A 158 -27.54 -33.58 -7.22
N ARG A 159 -26.22 -33.55 -7.05
CA ARG A 159 -25.44 -34.74 -6.67
C ARG A 159 -25.44 -35.01 -5.17
N MET A 160 -25.57 -33.97 -4.35
CA MET A 160 -25.50 -34.03 -2.88
C MET A 160 -26.65 -33.23 -2.24
N PRO A 161 -27.92 -33.61 -2.47
CA PRO A 161 -29.09 -32.81 -2.07
C PRO A 161 -29.20 -32.55 -0.56
N GLY A 162 -28.66 -33.45 0.27
CA GLY A 162 -28.62 -33.27 1.72
C GLY A 162 -27.63 -32.19 2.20
N MET A 163 -26.63 -31.85 1.37
CA MET A 163 -25.58 -30.86 1.69
C MET A 163 -25.77 -29.53 0.95
N ALA A 164 -26.72 -29.47 0.01
CA ALA A 164 -27.11 -28.26 -0.71
C ALA A 164 -27.34 -27.05 0.21
N SER A 165 -28.06 -27.28 1.32
CA SER A 165 -28.35 -26.24 2.32
C SER A 165 -27.12 -25.60 2.94
N TRP A 166 -25.98 -26.31 2.99
CA TRP A 166 -24.72 -25.78 3.53
C TRP A 166 -24.01 -24.88 2.52
N VAL A 167 -24.12 -25.17 1.22
CA VAL A 167 -23.67 -24.27 0.16
C VAL A 167 -24.50 -22.99 0.18
N ASP A 168 -25.82 -23.10 0.32
CA ASP A 168 -26.70 -21.93 0.42
C ASP A 168 -26.46 -21.12 1.72
N GLU A 169 -26.05 -21.76 2.83
CA GLU A 169 -25.61 -21.11 4.06
C GLU A 169 -24.29 -20.36 3.87
N LEU A 170 -23.28 -21.02 3.29
CA LEU A 170 -21.99 -20.43 2.92
C LEU A 170 -22.17 -19.18 2.06
N ARG A 171 -23.02 -19.26 1.04
CA ARG A 171 -23.28 -18.13 0.13
C ARG A 171 -23.88 -16.93 0.85
N ARG A 172 -24.81 -17.17 1.78
CA ARG A 172 -25.37 -16.10 2.61
C ARG A 172 -24.31 -15.44 3.49
N ASP A 173 -23.44 -16.24 4.10
CA ASP A 173 -22.34 -15.72 4.92
C ASP A 173 -21.34 -14.90 4.10
N GLN A 174 -20.96 -15.38 2.91
CA GLN A 174 -20.04 -14.68 1.99
C GLN A 174 -20.58 -13.30 1.58
N VAL A 175 -21.89 -13.17 1.34
CA VAL A 175 -22.47 -11.87 1.01
C VAL A 175 -22.45 -10.93 2.20
N ILE A 176 -22.77 -11.43 3.39
CA ILE A 176 -22.72 -10.61 4.61
C ILE A 176 -21.30 -10.07 4.80
N ASP A 177 -20.28 -10.93 4.65
CA ASP A 177 -18.87 -10.53 4.77
C ASP A 177 -18.50 -9.49 3.69
N MET A 178 -18.89 -9.70 2.42
CA MET A 178 -18.67 -8.75 1.32
C MET A 178 -19.32 -7.39 1.59
N LEU A 179 -20.58 -7.37 2.04
CA LEU A 179 -21.30 -6.14 2.36
C LEU A 179 -20.61 -5.37 3.50
N LEU A 180 -20.12 -6.08 4.52
CA LEU A 180 -19.38 -5.48 5.62
C LEU A 180 -18.01 -4.93 5.19
N GLU A 181 -17.34 -5.54 4.22
CA GLU A 181 -16.10 -5.01 3.63
C GLU A 181 -16.35 -3.76 2.78
N MET A 182 -17.39 -3.78 1.95
CA MET A 182 -17.78 -2.62 1.14
C MET A 182 -18.09 -1.42 2.03
N GLN A 183 -18.81 -1.63 3.14
CA GLN A 183 -19.08 -0.59 4.13
C GLN A 183 -17.79 -0.02 4.73
N ALA A 184 -16.87 -0.88 5.18
CA ALA A 184 -15.60 -0.44 5.75
C ALA A 184 -14.78 0.43 4.79
N ARG A 185 -14.83 0.15 3.48
CA ARG A 185 -14.20 1.01 2.46
C ARG A 185 -14.88 2.36 2.33
N VAL A 186 -16.20 2.40 2.29
CA VAL A 186 -16.96 3.66 2.25
C VAL A 186 -16.67 4.52 3.47
N ASP A 187 -16.58 3.93 4.66
CA ASP A 187 -16.26 4.65 5.89
C ASP A 187 -14.83 5.21 5.87
N MET A 188 -13.86 4.45 5.34
CA MET A 188 -12.50 4.94 5.13
C MET A 188 -12.45 6.10 4.13
N GLU A 189 -13.20 6.02 3.02
CA GLU A 189 -13.24 7.08 2.00
C GLU A 189 -13.92 8.36 2.49
N ARG A 190 -14.89 8.25 3.39
CA ARG A 190 -15.56 9.41 4.00
C ARG A 190 -14.70 10.11 5.05
N GLY A 191 -13.59 9.50 5.49
CA GLY A 191 -12.78 10.03 6.60
C GLY A 191 -13.54 10.09 7.93
N GLU A 192 -14.72 9.48 7.99
CA GLU A 192 -15.54 9.36 9.20
C GLU A 192 -14.96 8.22 10.04
N ARG A 193 -13.86 8.50 10.76
CA ARG A 193 -13.58 7.75 11.98
C ARG A 193 -14.67 8.11 12.98
N SER A 194 -15.76 7.34 13.02
CA SER A 194 -16.80 7.47 14.02
C SER A 194 -16.27 7.04 15.39
N VAL A 195 -15.66 7.98 16.10
CA VAL A 195 -15.51 7.91 17.56
C VAL A 195 -16.90 8.22 18.13
N ILE A 196 -17.76 7.21 18.25
CA ILE A 196 -18.95 7.30 19.09
C ILE A 196 -18.50 6.83 20.48
N GLU A 197 -18.06 7.77 21.32
CA GLU A 197 -17.96 7.51 22.76
C GLU A 197 -19.38 7.33 23.31
N PRO A 198 -19.69 6.25 24.04
CA PRO A 198 -20.96 6.11 24.70
C PRO A 198 -20.99 7.03 25.94
N GLU A 199 -21.89 8.00 25.95
CA GLU A 199 -22.21 8.78 27.16
C GLU A 199 -22.70 7.85 28.28
N GLU A 200 -21.90 7.73 29.33
CA GLU A 200 -22.28 7.12 30.59
C GLU A 200 -23.37 7.97 31.27
N SER A 201 -24.60 7.48 31.30
CA SER A 201 -25.59 7.91 32.30
C SER A 201 -26.05 6.70 33.10
N ALA A 202 -25.60 6.68 34.35
CA ALA A 202 -26.05 5.75 35.38
C ALA A 202 -27.37 6.25 35.96
N GLU A 203 -28.47 5.54 35.71
CA GLU A 203 -29.64 5.59 36.60
C GLU A 203 -30.14 4.18 36.90
N GLU A 204 -30.29 3.95 38.20
CA GLU A 204 -30.77 2.76 38.87
C GLU A 204 -32.14 2.32 38.34
N ASN A 205 -32.32 1.04 38.06
CA ASN A 205 -33.68 0.48 37.99
C ASN A 205 -33.79 -0.91 38.61
N GLU A 206 -34.66 -0.91 39.60
CA GLU A 206 -35.16 -1.96 40.48
C GLU A 206 -35.83 -3.09 39.67
N VAL A 207 -35.53 -4.34 40.04
CA VAL A 207 -36.05 -5.54 39.36
C VAL A 207 -37.42 -5.89 39.95
N LEU A 208 -38.47 -5.75 39.13
CA LEU A 208 -39.78 -6.39 39.35
C LEU A 208 -39.82 -7.71 38.56
N GLU A 209 -39.95 -8.81 39.29
CA GLU A 209 -40.18 -10.16 38.73
C GLU A 209 -41.63 -10.25 38.21
N GLY A 210 -41.77 -10.43 36.89
CA GLY A 210 -43.03 -10.74 36.21
C GLY A 210 -42.81 -11.85 35.20
N GLU A 211 -43.74 -12.81 35.19
CA GLU A 211 -43.73 -14.06 34.42
C GLU A 211 -43.49 -13.84 32.91
N VAL A 212 -42.55 -14.61 32.35
CA VAL A 212 -42.18 -14.58 30.93
C VAL A 212 -43.04 -15.59 30.18
N GLU A 213 -43.91 -15.09 29.31
CA GLU A 213 -44.55 -15.87 28.24
C GLU A 213 -43.47 -16.41 27.28
N GLU A 214 -43.65 -17.65 26.81
CA GLU A 214 -42.73 -18.32 25.87
C GLU A 214 -42.62 -17.52 24.55
N GLU A 215 -41.40 -17.07 24.21
CA GLU A 215 -41.11 -16.42 22.92
C GLU A 215 -40.29 -17.34 21.96
N PRO A 216 -40.45 -17.16 20.63
CA PRO A 216 -40.20 -18.17 19.60
C PRO A 216 -38.73 -18.33 19.13
N HIS A 217 -38.47 -19.43 18.40
CA HIS A 217 -37.17 -19.88 17.90
C HIS A 217 -36.44 -18.91 16.92
N ILE A 218 -35.10 -18.98 16.93
CA ILE A 218 -34.11 -18.14 16.21
C ILE A 218 -34.25 -18.08 14.68
N HIS A 219 -35.02 -18.97 14.05
CA HIS A 219 -35.16 -18.97 12.58
C HIS A 219 -36.02 -17.81 12.02
N ASP A 220 -36.62 -16.96 12.89
CA ASP A 220 -37.57 -15.92 12.48
C ASP A 220 -37.05 -14.47 12.54
N ARG A 221 -35.79 -14.21 12.89
CA ARG A 221 -35.27 -12.82 12.86
C ARG A 221 -34.76 -12.44 11.46
N LYS A 222 -35.63 -11.77 10.70
CA LYS A 222 -35.25 -10.96 9.54
C LYS A 222 -34.22 -9.91 9.98
N PHE A 223 -33.04 -9.89 9.36
CA PHE A 223 -32.20 -8.68 9.39
C PHE A 223 -33.06 -7.52 8.90
N ASP A 224 -32.97 -6.37 9.56
CA ASP A 224 -33.63 -5.17 9.09
C ASP A 224 -32.97 -4.74 7.77
N LEU A 225 -33.64 -5.07 6.67
CA LEU A 225 -33.15 -4.82 5.33
C LEU A 225 -32.91 -3.32 5.10
N GLU A 226 -33.66 -2.44 5.78
CA GLU A 226 -33.46 -0.99 5.71
C GLU A 226 -32.07 -0.59 6.20
N SER A 227 -31.58 -1.23 7.26
CA SER A 227 -30.23 -1.00 7.81
C SER A 227 -29.14 -1.45 6.85
N ILE A 228 -29.34 -2.54 6.09
CA ILE A 228 -28.37 -3.01 5.08
C ILE A 228 -28.42 -2.13 3.81
N ALA A 229 -29.60 -1.61 3.44
CA ALA A 229 -29.79 -0.66 2.33
C ALA A 229 -28.97 0.62 2.48
N LEU A 230 -28.82 1.09 3.72
CA LEU A 230 -28.08 2.30 4.07
C LEU A 230 -26.56 2.14 3.89
N LEU A 231 -26.05 0.91 3.86
CA LEU A 231 -24.62 0.56 3.82
C LEU A 231 -24.08 0.26 2.42
N MET A 232 -24.95 0.16 1.41
CA MET A 232 -24.53 -0.09 0.04
C MET A 232 -23.99 1.19 -0.62
N PRO A 233 -22.81 1.16 -1.28
CA PRO A 233 -22.29 2.32 -1.98
C PRO A 233 -23.24 2.69 -3.12
N LYS A 234 -23.90 3.85 -2.95
CA LYS A 234 -24.94 4.34 -3.88
C LYS A 234 -24.39 4.83 -5.22
N LYS A 235 -23.07 4.91 -5.40
CA LYS A 235 -22.39 5.33 -6.65
C LYS A 235 -21.01 4.68 -6.78
N GLY A 236 -20.59 4.34 -8.00
CA GLY A 236 -19.21 3.94 -8.34
C GLY A 236 -18.85 2.45 -8.38
N HIS A 237 -19.79 1.52 -8.21
CA HIS A 237 -19.50 0.08 -8.22
C HIS A 237 -20.64 -0.78 -8.80
N ARG A 238 -21.39 -0.27 -9.77
CA ARG A 238 -22.59 -0.94 -10.31
C ARG A 238 -22.24 -2.27 -10.98
N PHE A 239 -21.13 -2.34 -11.70
CA PHE A 239 -20.67 -3.59 -12.31
C PHE A 239 -20.33 -4.66 -11.25
N GLN A 240 -19.70 -4.26 -10.14
CA GLN A 240 -19.38 -5.17 -9.05
C GLN A 240 -20.65 -5.69 -8.34
N GLN A 241 -21.64 -4.81 -8.13
CA GLN A 241 -22.95 -5.22 -7.61
C GLN A 241 -23.64 -6.21 -8.55
N LEU A 242 -23.55 -6.01 -9.87
CA LEU A 242 -24.10 -6.98 -10.84
C LEU A 242 -23.41 -8.34 -10.72
N THR A 243 -22.08 -8.39 -10.62
CA THR A 243 -21.36 -9.66 -10.44
C THR A 243 -21.77 -10.37 -9.15
N GLY A 244 -21.99 -9.63 -8.06
CA GLY A 244 -22.56 -10.19 -6.83
C GLY A 244 -23.97 -10.75 -7.04
N LEU A 245 -24.87 -10.00 -7.68
CA LEU A 245 -26.23 -10.51 -7.97
C LEU A 245 -26.23 -11.73 -8.88
N LEU A 246 -25.29 -11.82 -9.82
CA LEU A 246 -25.13 -12.99 -10.66
C LEU A 246 -24.80 -14.24 -9.85
N VAL A 247 -24.07 -14.14 -8.75
CA VAL A 247 -23.82 -15.28 -7.85
C VAL A 247 -25.01 -15.49 -6.91
N PHE A 248 -25.41 -14.44 -6.19
CA PHE A 248 -26.24 -14.57 -4.98
C PHE A 248 -27.72 -14.23 -5.18
N GLY A 249 -28.08 -13.65 -6.32
CA GLY A 249 -29.45 -13.19 -6.62
C GLY A 249 -30.59 -14.18 -6.35
N PRO A 250 -30.45 -15.51 -6.53
CA PRO A 250 -31.54 -16.46 -6.26
C PRO A 250 -31.83 -16.64 -4.77
N HIS A 251 -30.90 -16.24 -3.90
CA HIS A 251 -31.01 -16.39 -2.45
C HIS A 251 -31.75 -15.21 -1.79
N TYR A 252 -32.08 -14.18 -2.55
CA TYR A 252 -32.79 -13.00 -2.09
C TYR A 252 -34.23 -12.99 -2.63
N SER A 253 -35.16 -12.56 -1.79
CA SER A 253 -36.49 -12.13 -2.21
C SER A 253 -36.40 -10.89 -3.10
N GLU A 254 -37.43 -10.63 -3.90
CA GLU A 254 -37.47 -9.45 -4.76
C GLU A 254 -37.45 -8.14 -3.95
N GLU A 255 -38.04 -8.15 -2.75
CA GLU A 255 -37.98 -7.04 -1.81
C GLU A 255 -36.56 -6.79 -1.33
N GLU A 256 -35.82 -7.85 -0.97
CA GLU A 256 -34.41 -7.75 -0.56
C GLU A 256 -33.54 -7.18 -1.68
N LEU A 257 -33.72 -7.66 -2.92
CA LEU A 257 -32.96 -7.16 -4.06
C LEU A 257 -33.18 -5.68 -4.34
N LYS A 258 -34.42 -5.18 -4.19
CA LYS A 258 -34.77 -3.75 -4.36
C LYS A 258 -34.14 -2.86 -3.31
N ILE A 259 -33.94 -3.39 -2.11
CA ILE A 259 -33.39 -2.66 -0.99
C ILE A 259 -31.86 -2.64 -1.07
N LEU A 260 -31.27 -3.79 -1.41
CA LEU A 260 -29.82 -3.96 -1.41
C LEU A 260 -29.19 -3.35 -2.67
N THR A 261 -29.81 -3.44 -3.84
CA THR A 261 -29.10 -3.18 -5.09
C THR A 261 -29.42 -1.79 -5.66
N ASP A 262 -28.43 -1.17 -6.30
CA ASP A 262 -28.67 0.00 -7.16
C ASP A 262 -29.79 -0.30 -8.19
N PRO A 263 -30.75 0.62 -8.40
CA PRO A 263 -31.87 0.40 -9.31
C PRO A 263 -31.46 0.08 -10.76
N ASP A 264 -30.36 0.66 -11.26
CA ASP A 264 -29.84 0.37 -12.60
C ASP A 264 -29.29 -1.06 -12.67
N VAL A 265 -28.61 -1.50 -11.61
CA VAL A 265 -28.09 -2.86 -11.51
C VAL A 265 -29.25 -3.86 -11.48
N LEU A 266 -30.29 -3.59 -10.69
CA LEU A 266 -31.46 -4.46 -10.62
C LEU A 266 -32.18 -4.54 -11.97
N ARG A 267 -32.35 -3.40 -12.66
CA ARG A 267 -32.92 -3.33 -14.01
C ARG A 267 -32.12 -4.19 -15.00
N ILE A 268 -30.79 -4.12 -14.96
CA ILE A 268 -29.92 -4.93 -15.81
C ILE A 268 -29.99 -6.41 -15.43
N TYR A 269 -29.99 -6.72 -14.13
CA TYR A 269 -30.12 -8.09 -13.63
C TYR A 269 -31.43 -8.73 -14.09
N GLU A 270 -32.56 -8.03 -13.98
CA GLU A 270 -33.86 -8.51 -14.47
C GLU A 270 -33.85 -8.79 -15.98
N LYS A 271 -33.18 -7.94 -16.76
CA LYS A 271 -33.02 -8.11 -18.22
C LYS A 271 -32.23 -9.38 -18.58
N ILE A 272 -31.25 -9.76 -17.76
CA ILE A 272 -30.39 -10.94 -18.01
C ILE A 272 -30.78 -12.19 -17.23
N ARG A 273 -31.69 -12.08 -16.25
CA ARG A 273 -32.05 -13.16 -15.31
C ARG A 273 -32.38 -14.48 -15.99
N GLN A 274 -33.20 -14.45 -17.04
CA GLN A 274 -33.57 -15.65 -17.79
C GLN A 274 -32.37 -16.32 -18.48
N HIS A 275 -31.37 -15.54 -18.88
CA HIS A 275 -30.15 -16.08 -19.49
C HIS A 275 -29.22 -16.69 -18.44
N VAL A 276 -29.19 -16.13 -17.23
CA VAL A 276 -28.45 -16.70 -16.09
C VAL A 276 -29.10 -18.01 -15.65
N GLU A 277 -30.42 -18.04 -15.53
CA GLU A 277 -31.18 -19.27 -15.23
C GLU A 277 -30.97 -20.32 -16.34
N PHE A 278 -30.95 -19.93 -17.61
CA PHE A 278 -30.62 -20.85 -18.70
C PHE A 278 -29.22 -21.47 -18.55
N ILE A 279 -28.23 -20.65 -18.18
CA ILE A 279 -26.86 -21.12 -17.93
C ILE A 279 -26.84 -22.12 -16.76
N GLU A 280 -27.51 -21.79 -15.66
CA GLU A 280 -27.63 -22.66 -14.48
C GLU A 280 -28.22 -24.04 -14.83
N HIS A 281 -29.15 -24.12 -15.79
CA HIS A 281 -29.76 -25.37 -16.23
C HIS A 281 -29.03 -26.06 -17.39
N SER A 282 -28.00 -25.43 -17.95
CA SER A 282 -27.19 -25.98 -19.06
C SER A 282 -26.00 -26.81 -18.57
N ILE A 283 -26.14 -27.46 -17.41
CA ILE A 283 -25.15 -28.37 -16.86
C ILE A 283 -25.28 -29.71 -17.61
N PRO A 284 -24.16 -30.32 -18.05
CA PRO A 284 -24.22 -31.64 -18.67
C PRO A 284 -24.83 -32.67 -17.71
N GLU A 285 -25.63 -33.60 -18.24
CA GLU A 285 -26.23 -34.66 -17.45
C GLU A 285 -25.16 -35.56 -16.79
N GLU A 286 -25.55 -36.25 -15.73
CA GLU A 286 -24.65 -37.15 -15.02
C GLU A 286 -24.21 -38.32 -15.93
N GLY A 287 -22.93 -38.34 -16.31
CA GLY A 287 -22.38 -39.33 -17.25
C GLY A 287 -22.35 -38.86 -18.72
N ALA A 288 -22.66 -37.58 -18.97
CA ALA A 288 -22.46 -36.95 -20.26
C ALA A 288 -21.04 -37.17 -20.78
N ASP A 289 -20.94 -37.40 -22.09
CA ASP A 289 -19.64 -37.61 -22.71
C ASP A 289 -18.86 -36.29 -22.87
N GLU A 290 -17.65 -36.43 -23.40
CA GLU A 290 -16.71 -35.33 -23.52
C GLU A 290 -17.23 -34.19 -24.41
N GLU A 291 -17.98 -34.55 -25.46
CA GLU A 291 -18.53 -33.65 -26.46
C GLU A 291 -19.75 -32.90 -25.92
N GLU A 292 -20.61 -33.59 -25.18
CA GLU A 292 -21.77 -32.98 -24.50
C GLU A 292 -21.34 -31.93 -23.46
N ALA A 293 -20.30 -32.22 -22.67
CA ALA A 293 -19.75 -31.27 -21.70
C ALA A 293 -19.13 -30.03 -22.39
N ASP A 294 -18.43 -30.22 -23.51
CA ASP A 294 -17.87 -29.12 -24.30
C ASP A 294 -18.97 -28.26 -24.93
N ASN A 295 -20.02 -28.89 -25.47
CA ASN A 295 -21.15 -28.19 -26.06
C ASN A 295 -21.91 -27.37 -25.02
N ALA A 296 -22.14 -27.94 -23.83
CA ALA A 296 -22.77 -27.25 -22.71
C ALA A 296 -21.96 -25.99 -22.30
N MET A 297 -20.64 -26.12 -22.15
CA MET A 297 -19.79 -24.99 -21.79
C MET A 297 -19.69 -23.94 -22.91
N MET A 298 -19.58 -24.34 -24.18
CA MET A 298 -19.59 -23.41 -25.31
C MET A 298 -20.91 -22.63 -25.39
N LEU A 299 -22.02 -23.30 -25.09
CA LEU A 299 -23.34 -22.69 -25.03
C LEU A 299 -23.44 -21.65 -23.90
N ARG A 300 -22.87 -21.94 -22.71
CA ARG A 300 -22.77 -20.98 -21.60
C ARG A 300 -21.92 -19.77 -21.98
N ALA A 301 -20.71 -20.00 -22.46
CA ALA A 301 -19.80 -18.93 -22.88
C ALA A 301 -20.41 -18.04 -23.97
N ALA A 302 -21.05 -18.64 -24.98
CA ALA A 302 -21.75 -17.91 -26.03
C ALA A 302 -22.94 -17.10 -25.48
N THR A 303 -23.65 -17.63 -24.49
CA THR A 303 -24.75 -16.92 -23.81
C THR A 303 -24.22 -15.73 -23.02
N VAL A 304 -23.14 -15.90 -22.25
CA VAL A 304 -22.51 -14.79 -21.52
C VAL A 304 -22.06 -13.71 -22.50
N GLN A 305 -21.31 -14.08 -23.53
CA GLN A 305 -20.77 -13.13 -24.50
C GLN A 305 -21.86 -12.37 -25.29
N ARG A 306 -22.89 -13.07 -25.76
CA ARG A 306 -23.89 -12.48 -26.68
C ARG A 306 -25.08 -11.84 -25.97
N LYS A 307 -25.36 -12.23 -24.72
CA LYS A 307 -26.59 -11.81 -24.01
C LYS A 307 -26.29 -11.07 -22.72
N ILE A 308 -25.37 -11.58 -21.89
CA ILE A 308 -25.10 -11.00 -20.57
C ILE A 308 -24.12 -9.82 -20.65
N LEU A 309 -23.00 -10.00 -21.34
CA LEU A 309 -21.95 -8.99 -21.45
C LEU A 309 -22.45 -7.67 -22.04
N PRO A 310 -23.24 -7.61 -23.13
CA PRO A 310 -23.74 -6.34 -23.67
C PRO A 310 -24.62 -5.57 -22.68
N ALA A 311 -25.38 -6.27 -21.84
CA ALA A 311 -26.20 -5.63 -20.81
C ALA A 311 -25.34 -5.16 -19.63
N ALA A 312 -24.32 -5.93 -19.24
CA ALA A 312 -23.37 -5.53 -18.21
C ALA A 312 -22.49 -4.34 -18.64
N GLN A 313 -22.20 -4.20 -19.94
CA GLN A 313 -21.43 -3.08 -20.49
C GLN A 313 -22.12 -1.73 -20.23
N GLU A 314 -23.46 -1.70 -20.19
CA GLU A 314 -24.22 -0.49 -19.79
C GLU A 314 -23.78 0.01 -18.41
N LEU A 315 -23.55 -0.89 -17.44
CA LEU A 315 -23.11 -0.52 -16.09
C LEU A 315 -21.63 -0.14 -16.04
N ILE A 316 -20.78 -0.82 -16.82
CA ILE A 316 -19.35 -0.48 -16.92
C ILE A 316 -19.18 0.95 -17.44
N ASP A 317 -19.97 1.33 -18.45
CA ASP A 317 -19.91 2.67 -19.02
C ASP A 317 -20.45 3.74 -18.05
N MET A 318 -21.47 3.41 -17.25
CA MET A 318 -21.94 4.26 -16.15
C MET A 318 -20.89 4.46 -15.06
N ASP A 319 -20.24 3.38 -14.60
CA ASP A 319 -19.17 3.46 -13.58
C ASP A 319 -17.98 4.27 -14.12
N ARG A 320 -17.64 4.14 -15.40
CA ARG A 320 -16.59 4.96 -16.05
C ARG A 320 -16.95 6.44 -16.09
N GLN A 321 -18.21 6.76 -16.38
CA GLN A 321 -18.66 8.15 -16.41
C GLN A 321 -18.62 8.76 -15.01
N ASP A 322 -19.11 8.03 -13.99
CA ASP A 322 -19.05 8.46 -12.59
C ASP A 322 -17.58 8.74 -12.16
N PHE A 323 -16.64 7.89 -12.57
CA PHE A 323 -15.21 8.08 -12.28
C PHE A 323 -14.63 9.34 -12.95
N ARG A 324 -14.99 9.61 -14.22
CA ARG A 324 -14.56 10.85 -14.91
C ARG A 324 -15.11 12.10 -14.25
N ASP A 325 -16.38 12.07 -13.87
CA ASP A 325 -17.04 13.19 -13.20
C ASP A 325 -16.40 13.46 -11.83
N GLU A 326 -16.02 12.41 -11.09
CA GLU A 326 -15.29 12.54 -9.84
C GLU A 326 -13.88 13.09 -10.03
N GLU A 327 -13.14 12.63 -11.05
CA GLU A 327 -11.81 13.15 -11.37
C GLU A 327 -11.85 14.65 -11.71
N MET A 328 -12.86 15.07 -12.49
CA MET A 328 -13.09 16.49 -12.79
C MET A 328 -13.36 17.31 -11.52
N ARG A 329 -14.18 16.82 -10.59
CA ARG A 329 -14.39 17.47 -9.28
C ARG A 329 -13.11 17.56 -8.45
N LYS A 330 -12.29 16.51 -8.46
CA LYS A 330 -10.98 16.53 -7.77
C LYS A 330 -10.04 17.55 -8.38
N ARG A 331 -9.99 17.69 -9.71
CA ARG A 331 -9.22 18.73 -10.41
C ARG A 331 -9.70 20.13 -10.07
N GLU A 332 -11.01 20.36 -10.07
CA GLU A 332 -11.60 21.65 -9.65
C GLU A 332 -11.27 21.97 -8.19
N THR A 333 -11.30 20.97 -7.30
CA THR A 333 -10.98 21.16 -5.88
C THR A 333 -9.50 21.49 -5.69
N ARG A 334 -8.59 20.80 -6.39
CA ARG A 334 -7.16 21.13 -6.39
C ARG A 334 -6.89 22.53 -6.93
N LYS A 335 -7.59 22.93 -8.00
CA LYS A 335 -7.50 24.28 -8.54
C LYS A 335 -7.91 25.33 -7.49
N LYS A 336 -9.01 25.10 -6.77
CA LYS A 336 -9.45 25.97 -5.67
C LYS A 336 -8.45 26.02 -4.51
N MET A 337 -7.84 24.88 -4.15
CA MET A 337 -6.80 24.85 -3.10
C MET A 337 -5.53 25.60 -3.52
N LEU A 338 -5.13 25.48 -4.80
CA LEU A 338 -4.00 26.23 -5.35
C LEU A 338 -4.32 27.74 -5.33
N GLU A 339 -5.52 28.14 -5.73
CA GLU A 339 -6.01 29.53 -5.65
C GLU A 339 -6.04 30.06 -4.22
N GLN A 340 -6.35 29.21 -3.23
CA GLN A 340 -6.31 29.56 -1.80
C GLN A 340 -4.88 29.62 -1.23
N SER A 341 -3.89 29.04 -1.92
CA SER A 341 -2.48 29.02 -1.47
C SER A 341 -1.65 30.20 -1.98
N MET A 342 -2.17 30.97 -2.96
CA MET A 342 -1.53 32.20 -3.42
C MET A 342 -1.66 33.30 -2.35
N SER A 343 -0.69 34.23 -2.30
CA SER A 343 -0.79 35.37 -1.39
C SER A 343 -1.96 36.29 -1.78
N ASP A 344 -2.52 37.01 -0.81
CA ASP A 344 -3.63 37.94 -1.06
C ASP A 344 -3.24 39.04 -2.08
N GLU A 345 -1.96 39.45 -2.11
CA GLU A 345 -1.42 40.42 -3.07
C GLU A 345 -1.39 39.85 -4.50
N GLU A 346 -0.86 38.64 -4.70
CA GLU A 346 -0.84 37.96 -6.02
C GLU A 346 -2.26 37.68 -6.53
N ARG A 347 -3.19 37.38 -5.61
CA ARG A 347 -4.59 37.16 -5.93
C ARG A 347 -5.27 38.44 -6.40
N GLU A 348 -5.05 39.56 -5.71
CA GLU A 348 -5.60 40.86 -6.07
C GLU A 348 -5.03 41.37 -7.42
N GLU A 349 -3.75 41.13 -7.68
CA GLU A 349 -3.11 41.51 -8.95
C GLU A 349 -3.65 40.69 -10.13
N ARG A 350 -3.79 39.36 -9.97
CA ARG A 350 -4.41 38.51 -10.99
C ARG A 350 -5.89 38.83 -11.22
N GLU A 351 -6.62 39.22 -10.18
CA GLU A 351 -8.02 39.61 -10.30
C GLU A 351 -8.17 40.94 -11.05
N LYS A 352 -7.29 41.92 -10.81
CA LYS A 352 -7.23 43.18 -11.58
C LYS A 352 -6.89 42.95 -13.05
N GLN A 353 -5.93 42.08 -13.34
CA GLN A 353 -5.55 41.74 -14.72
C GLN A 353 -6.69 41.02 -15.46
N ARG A 354 -7.39 40.08 -14.79
CA ARG A 354 -8.58 39.43 -15.35
C ARG A 354 -9.71 40.41 -15.62
N GLN A 355 -9.97 41.31 -14.67
CA GLN A 355 -11.02 42.32 -14.82
C GLN A 355 -10.71 43.28 -15.98
N LYS A 356 -9.46 43.72 -16.13
CA LYS A 356 -9.01 44.53 -17.28
C LYS A 356 -9.21 43.79 -18.60
N LEU A 357 -8.91 42.48 -18.64
CA LEU A 357 -9.13 41.67 -19.83
C LEU A 357 -10.61 41.52 -20.20
N ASP A 358 -11.46 41.27 -19.21
CA ASP A 358 -12.91 41.16 -19.40
C ASP A 358 -13.52 42.49 -19.87
N ASP A 359 -13.06 43.62 -19.34
CA ASP A 359 -13.48 44.96 -19.76
C ASP A 359 -13.09 45.24 -21.23
N LEU A 360 -11.88 44.84 -21.66
CA LEU A 360 -11.42 44.98 -23.04
C LEU A 360 -12.22 44.09 -24.00
N LYS A 361 -12.56 42.86 -23.61
CA LYS A 361 -13.43 41.97 -24.40
C LYS A 361 -14.84 42.54 -24.57
N ASN A 362 -15.45 43.02 -23.49
CA ASN A 362 -16.76 43.64 -23.55
C ASN A 362 -16.76 44.90 -24.43
N LYS A 363 -15.68 45.71 -24.38
CA LYS A 363 -15.53 46.90 -25.22
C LYS A 363 -15.41 46.54 -26.70
N LYS A 364 -14.68 45.46 -27.04
CA LYS A 364 -14.62 44.94 -28.41
C LYS A 364 -15.99 44.51 -28.92
N GLU A 365 -16.73 43.71 -28.14
CA GLU A 365 -18.09 43.29 -28.50
C GLU A 365 -19.03 44.48 -28.71
N GLU A 366 -18.89 45.55 -27.92
CA GLU A 366 -19.68 46.79 -28.09
C GLU A 366 -19.32 47.52 -29.40
N LEU A 367 -18.04 47.61 -29.74
CA LEU A 367 -17.57 48.26 -30.97
C LEU A 367 -17.99 47.49 -32.23
N GLU A 368 -17.89 46.15 -32.21
CA GLU A 368 -18.37 45.29 -33.29
C GLU A 368 -19.88 45.45 -33.51
N ARG A 369 -20.66 45.51 -32.42
CA ARG A 369 -22.09 45.76 -32.50
C ARG A 369 -22.41 47.14 -33.09
N LYS A 370 -21.67 48.20 -32.73
CA LYS A 370 -21.84 49.54 -33.33
C LYS A 370 -21.51 49.52 -34.83
N LYS A 371 -20.52 48.74 -35.23
CA LYS A 371 -20.14 48.55 -36.64
C LYS A 371 -21.27 47.90 -37.43
N GLU A 372 -21.90 46.85 -36.87
CA GLU A 372 -23.09 46.22 -37.45
C GLU A 372 -24.31 47.17 -37.51
N GLU A 373 -24.52 48.00 -36.48
CA GLU A 373 -25.62 48.98 -36.48
C GLU A 373 -25.46 50.04 -37.58
N ILE A 374 -24.24 50.53 -37.83
CA ILE A 374 -23.93 51.48 -38.91
C ILE A 374 -24.08 50.83 -40.30
N GLU A 375 -23.67 49.58 -40.43
CA GLU A 375 -23.84 48.82 -41.68
C GLU A 375 -25.32 48.70 -42.06
N ASN A 376 -26.16 48.40 -41.07
CA ASN A 376 -27.60 48.18 -41.24
C ASN A 376 -28.45 49.47 -41.27
N ASP A 377 -27.90 50.66 -41.05
CA ASP A 377 -28.66 51.92 -41.09
C ASP A 377 -28.89 52.40 -42.53
N ASP A 378 -30.03 52.05 -43.12
CA ASP A 378 -30.45 52.47 -44.47
C ASP A 378 -30.59 54.00 -44.65
N SER A 379 -30.53 54.79 -43.56
CA SER A 379 -30.66 56.25 -43.61
C SER A 379 -29.32 56.98 -43.83
N MET A 380 -28.19 56.29 -43.67
CA MET A 380 -26.86 56.82 -43.94
C MET A 380 -26.45 56.60 -45.40
N ASP A 381 -25.92 57.66 -46.02
CA ASP A 381 -25.29 57.58 -47.34
C ASP A 381 -24.00 56.75 -47.27
N GLU A 382 -23.67 56.02 -48.33
CA GLU A 382 -22.57 55.03 -48.36
C GLU A 382 -21.23 55.64 -47.96
N GLU A 383 -20.94 56.86 -48.42
CA GLU A 383 -19.70 57.58 -48.08
C GLU A 383 -19.58 57.86 -46.57
N LYS A 384 -20.71 58.09 -45.88
CA LYS A 384 -20.73 58.28 -44.43
C LYS A 384 -20.63 56.96 -43.67
N LYS A 385 -21.19 55.87 -44.21
CA LYS A 385 -21.03 54.53 -43.63
C LYS A 385 -19.58 54.10 -43.69
N GLU A 386 -18.92 54.31 -44.81
CA GLU A 386 -17.51 53.95 -45.01
C GLU A 386 -16.59 54.74 -44.08
N THR A 387 -16.85 56.04 -43.90
CA THR A 387 -16.10 56.87 -42.94
C THR A 387 -16.28 56.39 -41.49
N ALA A 388 -17.52 56.13 -41.06
CA ALA A 388 -17.80 55.69 -39.69
C ALA A 388 -17.31 54.26 -39.40
N LYS A 389 -17.32 53.36 -40.40
CA LYS A 389 -16.71 52.04 -40.30
C LYS A 389 -15.20 52.14 -40.13
N SER A 390 -14.54 53.00 -40.90
CA SER A 390 -13.09 53.21 -40.79
C SER A 390 -12.69 53.77 -39.41
N GLU A 391 -13.51 54.62 -38.80
CA GLU A 391 -13.27 55.11 -37.43
C GLU A 391 -13.41 53.99 -36.39
N LEU A 392 -14.47 53.16 -36.50
CA LEU A 392 -14.67 52.02 -35.60
C LEU A 392 -13.60 50.93 -35.77
N ASP A 393 -13.12 50.69 -36.99
CA ASP A 393 -12.05 49.72 -37.23
C ASP A 393 -10.74 50.14 -36.53
N GLY A 394 -10.44 51.45 -36.51
CA GLY A 394 -9.32 51.97 -35.72
C GLY A 394 -9.51 51.80 -34.22
N GLU A 395 -10.73 51.99 -33.70
CA GLU A 395 -11.03 51.77 -32.27
C GLU A 395 -10.98 50.29 -31.89
N ILE A 396 -11.37 49.38 -32.78
CA ILE A 396 -11.27 47.92 -32.58
C ILE A 396 -9.80 47.51 -32.56
N GLU A 397 -8.99 47.98 -33.50
CA GLU A 397 -7.55 47.68 -33.58
C GLU A 397 -6.80 48.18 -32.33
N GLU A 398 -7.07 49.40 -31.86
CA GLU A 398 -6.49 49.94 -30.61
C GLU A 398 -6.90 49.10 -29.39
N ASN A 399 -8.15 48.63 -29.35
CA ASN A 399 -8.65 47.79 -28.26
C ASN A 399 -8.08 46.36 -28.29
N GLU A 400 -7.83 45.81 -29.49
CA GLU A 400 -7.12 44.54 -29.68
C GLU A 400 -5.66 44.64 -29.27
N GLU A 401 -4.94 45.72 -29.62
CA GLU A 401 -3.58 45.98 -29.15
C GLU A 401 -3.51 46.12 -27.61
N GLU A 402 -4.49 46.78 -26.99
CA GLU A 402 -4.55 46.90 -25.53
C GLU A 402 -4.86 45.55 -24.85
N GLN A 403 -5.69 44.72 -25.48
CA GLN A 403 -5.96 43.35 -25.04
C GLN A 403 -4.70 42.48 -25.16
N GLU A 404 -4.02 42.51 -26.30
CA GLU A 404 -2.79 41.76 -26.56
C GLU A 404 -1.67 42.20 -25.60
N ASN A 405 -1.52 43.50 -25.34
CA ASN A 405 -0.56 44.00 -24.36
C ASN A 405 -0.91 43.55 -22.93
N THR A 406 -2.18 43.49 -22.56
CA THR A 406 -2.60 43.01 -21.23
C THR A 406 -2.42 41.49 -21.10
N GLU A 407 -2.68 40.71 -22.15
CA GLU A 407 -2.38 39.28 -22.22
C GLU A 407 -0.87 39.02 -22.21
N LYS A 408 -0.11 39.88 -22.89
CA LYS A 408 1.35 39.88 -22.90
C LYS A 408 1.92 40.25 -21.54
N GLU A 409 1.40 41.23 -20.81
CA GLU A 409 1.81 41.52 -19.42
C GLU A 409 1.53 40.33 -18.48
N MET A 410 0.41 39.60 -18.68
CA MET A 410 0.16 38.33 -17.98
C MET A 410 1.15 37.22 -18.36
N ARG A 411 1.74 37.30 -19.56
CA ARG A 411 2.74 36.37 -20.11
C ARG A 411 4.17 36.75 -19.69
N ASP A 412 4.51 38.04 -19.69
CA ASP A 412 5.83 38.64 -19.47
C ASP A 412 6.21 38.72 -17.98
N GLY A 413 5.31 38.32 -17.07
CA GLY A 413 5.69 37.77 -15.77
C GLY A 413 6.66 36.58 -15.87
N LEU A 414 6.93 36.07 -17.08
CA LEU A 414 7.92 35.06 -17.46
C LEU A 414 9.06 35.65 -18.34
N GLY A 415 9.51 36.88 -18.05
CA GLY A 415 10.37 37.73 -18.90
C GLY A 415 11.77 37.25 -19.36
N ASN A 416 12.07 35.96 -19.38
CA ASN A 416 13.29 35.40 -19.96
C ASN A 416 13.12 34.89 -21.40
N GLU A 417 11.89 34.60 -21.86
CA GLU A 417 11.69 33.85 -23.12
C GLU A 417 11.84 34.70 -24.40
N GLN A 418 11.49 35.99 -24.37
CA GLN A 418 11.58 36.84 -25.59
C GLN A 418 13.02 37.14 -26.01
N GLN A 419 13.91 37.33 -25.03
CA GLN A 419 15.33 37.59 -25.30
C GLN A 419 16.04 36.34 -25.83
N GLU A 420 15.64 35.15 -25.37
CA GLU A 420 16.12 33.88 -25.93
C GLU A 420 15.74 33.72 -27.41
N ILE A 421 14.52 34.11 -27.82
CA ILE A 421 14.06 34.01 -29.21
C ILE A 421 14.88 34.92 -30.14
N GLU A 422 15.18 36.14 -29.71
CA GLU A 422 16.00 37.09 -30.49
C GLU A 422 17.45 36.60 -30.63
N ASP A 423 18.03 36.06 -29.55
CA ASP A 423 19.38 35.47 -29.58
C ASP A 423 19.46 34.25 -30.52
N MET A 424 18.44 33.37 -30.52
CA MET A 424 18.40 32.22 -31.44
C MET A 424 18.20 32.61 -32.91
N ALA A 425 17.49 33.72 -33.20
CA ALA A 425 17.31 34.20 -34.56
C ALA A 425 18.63 34.70 -35.18
N ASN A 426 19.40 35.49 -34.42
CA ASN A 426 20.73 35.95 -34.84
C ASN A 426 21.69 34.77 -35.08
N ASP A 427 21.59 33.75 -34.23
CA ASP A 427 22.35 32.51 -34.29
C ASP A 427 22.05 31.64 -35.53
N ILE A 428 20.87 31.79 -36.15
CA ILE A 428 20.49 31.13 -37.40
C ILE A 428 21.05 31.91 -38.59
N GLU A 429 21.00 33.24 -38.55
CA GLU A 429 21.53 34.11 -39.60
C GLU A 429 23.05 33.93 -39.77
N ASP A 430 23.78 33.80 -38.66
CA ASP A 430 25.23 33.51 -38.68
C ASP A 430 25.55 32.14 -39.32
N LEU A 431 24.73 31.12 -39.05
CA LEU A 431 24.91 29.79 -39.64
C LEU A 431 24.55 29.74 -41.14
N GLN A 432 23.56 30.54 -41.58
CA GLN A 432 23.25 30.69 -43.00
C GLN A 432 24.43 31.31 -43.76
N HIS A 433 25.05 32.34 -43.19
CA HIS A 433 26.24 32.95 -43.78
C HIS A 433 27.41 31.95 -43.87
N GLU A 434 27.60 31.10 -42.86
CA GLU A 434 28.60 30.02 -42.88
C GLU A 434 28.33 29.01 -44.01
N GLN A 435 27.07 28.61 -44.23
CA GLN A 435 26.71 27.71 -45.34
C GLN A 435 26.97 28.32 -46.72
N ASP A 436 26.63 29.59 -46.90
CA ASP A 436 26.84 30.28 -48.18
C ASP A 436 28.33 30.44 -48.51
N GLU A 437 29.18 30.66 -47.49
CA GLU A 437 30.63 30.64 -47.65
C GLU A 437 31.14 29.24 -48.03
N LEU A 438 30.66 28.19 -47.39
CA LEU A 438 31.03 26.81 -47.71
C LEU A 438 30.59 26.42 -49.12
N ARG A 439 29.35 26.72 -49.53
CA ARG A 439 28.86 26.49 -50.92
C ARG A 439 29.70 27.26 -51.94
N SER A 440 30.10 28.48 -51.61
CA SER A 440 31.01 29.28 -52.46
C SER A 440 32.40 28.64 -52.58
N GLN A 441 32.90 27.99 -51.53
CA GLN A 441 34.15 27.21 -51.59
C GLN A 441 33.98 25.93 -52.42
N GLN A 442 32.82 25.28 -52.37
CA GLN A 442 32.51 24.08 -53.14
C GLN A 442 32.58 24.36 -54.64
N ILE A 443 31.97 25.46 -55.07
CA ILE A 443 31.99 25.93 -56.47
C ILE A 443 33.44 26.23 -56.90
N LYS A 444 34.24 26.86 -56.04
CA LYS A 444 35.66 27.14 -56.33
C LYS A 444 36.47 25.86 -56.51
N ILE A 445 36.29 24.86 -55.65
CA ILE A 445 37.01 23.58 -55.72
C ILE A 445 36.61 22.79 -56.99
N GLN A 446 35.32 22.79 -57.35
CA GLN A 446 34.85 22.13 -58.57
C GLN A 446 35.50 22.73 -59.84
N HIS A 447 35.64 24.06 -59.87
CA HIS A 447 36.20 24.78 -61.02
C HIS A 447 37.72 25.00 -61.00
N ASP A 448 38.44 24.59 -59.94
CA ASP A 448 39.89 24.77 -59.87
C ASP A 448 40.61 23.74 -60.74
N GLU A 449 41.10 24.15 -61.92
CA GLU A 449 41.83 23.26 -62.84
C GLU A 449 43.24 22.87 -62.34
N SER A 450 43.72 23.46 -61.23
CA SER A 450 45.07 23.21 -60.71
C SER A 450 45.17 22.00 -59.77
N LEU A 451 44.04 21.53 -59.23
CA LEU A 451 43.97 20.34 -58.38
C LEU A 451 43.74 19.10 -59.25
N ASP A 452 44.47 18.02 -58.95
CA ASP A 452 44.17 16.72 -59.56
C ASP A 452 42.89 16.09 -58.99
N GLU A 453 42.35 15.06 -59.64
CA GLU A 453 41.04 14.52 -59.26
C GLU A 453 41.02 13.94 -57.84
N ASP A 454 42.15 13.41 -57.34
CA ASP A 454 42.25 12.86 -56.00
C ASP A 454 42.28 13.98 -54.95
N GLU A 455 42.99 15.09 -55.22
CA GLU A 455 43.01 16.28 -54.36
C GLU A 455 41.64 16.99 -54.34
N LYS A 456 40.95 17.09 -55.49
CA LYS A 456 39.57 17.62 -55.55
C LYS A 456 38.60 16.81 -54.72
N LYS A 457 38.72 15.48 -54.80
CA LYS A 457 37.84 14.57 -54.06
C LYS A 457 38.03 14.73 -52.55
N ILE A 458 39.27 14.77 -52.07
CA ILE A 458 39.56 14.96 -50.64
C ILE A 458 39.04 16.33 -50.14
N ALA A 459 39.22 17.38 -50.94
CA ALA A 459 38.72 18.72 -50.60
C ALA A 459 37.18 18.80 -50.62
N MET A 460 36.53 18.12 -51.57
CA MET A 460 35.07 18.01 -51.63
C MET A 460 34.49 17.23 -50.45
N ASP A 461 35.07 16.08 -50.11
CA ASP A 461 34.58 15.23 -49.01
C ASP A 461 34.66 15.96 -47.65
N GLU A 462 35.74 16.74 -47.40
CA GLU A 462 35.87 17.53 -46.17
C GLU A 462 34.90 18.72 -46.13
N LEU A 463 34.65 19.35 -47.28
CA LEU A 463 33.71 20.47 -47.38
C LEU A 463 32.25 20.00 -47.23
N GLU A 464 31.92 18.83 -47.78
CA GLU A 464 30.61 18.19 -47.63
C GLU A 464 30.35 17.81 -46.17
N ARG A 465 31.37 17.34 -45.44
CA ARG A 465 31.29 17.11 -44.00
C ARG A 465 31.01 18.40 -43.21
N GLN A 466 31.69 19.50 -43.55
CA GLN A 466 31.46 20.80 -42.91
C GLN A 466 30.07 21.37 -43.23
N LEU A 467 29.59 21.18 -44.46
CA LEU A 467 28.25 21.58 -44.87
C LEU A 467 27.18 20.79 -44.09
N GLN A 468 27.37 19.48 -43.94
CA GLN A 468 26.45 18.62 -43.19
C GLN A 468 26.43 18.97 -41.69
N GLU A 469 27.59 19.24 -41.07
CA GLU A 469 27.68 19.67 -39.67
C GLU A 469 27.00 21.05 -39.45
N SER A 470 27.08 21.96 -40.42
CA SER A 470 26.39 23.26 -40.37
C SER A 470 24.87 23.11 -40.58
N GLU A 471 24.43 22.25 -41.50
CA GLU A 471 23.01 21.92 -41.73
C GLU A 471 22.35 21.30 -40.49
N GLU A 472 23.02 20.37 -39.80
CA GLU A 472 22.48 19.78 -38.56
C GLU A 472 22.35 20.82 -37.44
N LYS A 473 23.31 21.74 -37.30
CA LYS A 473 23.22 22.85 -36.33
C LYS A 473 22.10 23.82 -36.65
N MET A 474 21.95 24.19 -37.92
CA MET A 474 20.84 25.04 -38.36
C MET A 474 19.50 24.39 -38.12
N ARG A 475 19.36 23.10 -38.46
CA ARG A 475 18.12 22.35 -38.27
C ARG A 475 17.73 22.27 -36.80
N GLY A 476 18.68 21.96 -35.91
CA GLY A 476 18.45 21.98 -34.47
C GLY A 476 17.97 23.34 -33.96
N LYS A 477 18.61 24.44 -34.37
CA LYS A 477 18.19 25.78 -33.96
C LYS A 477 16.86 26.21 -34.58
N GLN A 478 16.55 25.79 -35.80
CA GLN A 478 15.27 26.04 -36.45
C GLN A 478 14.13 25.27 -35.75
N ASP A 479 14.36 24.03 -35.34
CA ASP A 479 13.41 23.24 -34.56
C ASP A 479 13.15 23.88 -33.18
N ASP A 480 14.21 24.31 -32.48
CA ASP A 480 14.12 25.01 -31.19
C ASP A 480 13.39 26.36 -31.31
N LEU A 481 13.63 27.12 -32.39
CA LEU A 481 12.96 28.39 -32.67
C LEU A 481 11.49 28.14 -33.03
N TRP A 482 11.22 27.12 -33.87
CA TRP A 482 9.87 26.75 -34.27
C TRP A 482 9.04 26.36 -33.05
N ASP A 483 9.55 25.53 -32.15
CA ASP A 483 8.82 25.10 -30.95
C ASP A 483 8.48 26.26 -30.00
N LYS A 484 9.31 27.32 -29.98
CA LYS A 484 9.09 28.52 -29.15
C LYS A 484 8.16 29.57 -29.79
N ILE A 485 7.81 29.45 -31.07
CA ILE A 485 6.83 30.34 -31.72
C ILE A 485 5.40 29.92 -31.30
N PRO A 486 4.52 30.87 -30.91
CA PRO A 486 3.11 30.60 -30.65
C PRO A 486 2.38 29.96 -31.84
N ASP A 487 1.49 29.00 -31.57
CA ASP A 487 0.85 28.19 -32.60
C ASP A 487 0.01 29.00 -33.62
N GLU A 488 -0.56 30.13 -33.20
CA GLU A 488 -1.28 31.07 -34.07
C GLU A 488 -0.36 31.69 -35.15
N ILE A 489 0.89 31.95 -34.80
CA ILE A 489 1.90 32.48 -35.74
C ILE A 489 2.40 31.36 -36.65
N LYS A 490 2.59 30.14 -36.12
CA LYS A 490 2.92 28.95 -36.93
C LYS A 490 1.87 28.72 -38.03
N GLU A 491 0.59 28.84 -37.69
CA GLU A 491 -0.51 28.64 -38.65
C GLU A 491 -0.51 29.73 -39.74
N LYS A 492 -0.26 31.00 -39.40
CA LYS A 492 -0.09 32.08 -40.39
C LYS A 492 1.11 31.83 -41.31
N ILE A 493 2.26 31.43 -40.77
CA ILE A 493 3.47 31.13 -41.55
C ILE A 493 3.23 29.96 -42.50
N MET A 494 2.57 28.88 -42.04
CA MET A 494 2.23 27.74 -42.89
C MET A 494 1.30 28.13 -44.04
N LYS A 495 0.26 28.94 -43.79
CA LYS A 495 -0.64 29.42 -44.86
C LYS A 495 0.08 30.30 -45.88
N MET A 496 1.02 31.15 -45.44
CA MET A 496 1.82 31.97 -46.35
C MET A 496 2.80 31.13 -47.18
N ALA A 497 3.41 30.09 -46.58
CA ALA A 497 4.29 29.17 -47.28
C ALA A 497 3.54 28.31 -48.31
N GLU A 498 2.35 27.83 -47.96
CA GLU A 498 1.48 27.05 -48.85
C GLU A 498 1.01 27.90 -50.05
N GLN A 499 0.62 29.15 -49.82
CA GLN A 499 0.27 30.08 -50.89
C GLN A 499 1.47 30.39 -51.79
N ALA A 500 2.67 30.61 -51.21
CA ALA A 500 3.88 30.89 -51.98
C ALA A 500 4.33 29.68 -52.82
N MET A 501 4.19 28.45 -52.30
CA MET A 501 4.47 27.22 -53.04
C MET A 501 3.50 27.05 -54.21
N LYS A 502 2.21 27.34 -53.99
CA LYS A 502 1.18 27.30 -55.03
C LYS A 502 1.43 28.32 -56.16
N ASP A 503 1.81 29.53 -55.79
CA ASP A 503 2.17 30.58 -56.76
C ASP A 503 3.45 30.21 -57.55
N MET A 504 4.37 29.46 -56.93
CA MET A 504 5.60 28.97 -57.54
C MET A 504 5.34 27.77 -58.47
N GLU A 505 4.46 26.84 -58.09
CA GLU A 505 3.98 25.75 -58.94
C GLU A 505 3.23 26.28 -60.17
N ASP A 506 2.40 27.32 -60.00
CA ASP A 506 1.73 27.99 -61.11
C ASP A 506 2.73 28.68 -62.05
N GLN A 507 3.83 29.25 -61.53
CA GLN A 507 4.92 29.79 -62.35
C GLN A 507 5.67 28.69 -63.11
N ILE A 508 5.98 27.57 -62.46
CA ILE A 508 6.66 26.42 -63.08
C ILE A 508 5.77 25.81 -64.16
N MET A 509 4.48 25.60 -63.87
CA MET A 509 3.52 25.09 -64.86
C MET A 509 3.41 26.02 -66.07
N LYS A 510 3.45 27.34 -65.85
CA LYS A 510 3.43 28.35 -66.92
C LYS A 510 4.73 28.42 -67.73
N GLU A 511 5.87 28.04 -67.16
CA GLU A 511 7.15 27.94 -67.88
C GLU A 511 7.32 26.62 -68.63
N TYR A 512 6.67 25.55 -68.20
CA TYR A 512 6.75 24.21 -68.81
C TYR A 512 5.54 23.84 -69.69
N GLU A 513 4.57 24.74 -69.84
CA GLU A 513 3.46 24.65 -70.78
C GLU A 513 3.95 24.82 -72.24
N GLY A 514 4.57 23.76 -72.79
CA GLY A 514 5.05 23.79 -74.17
C GLY A 514 5.60 22.50 -74.75
N ASP A 515 6.16 21.58 -73.94
CA ASP A 515 7.06 20.56 -74.50
C ASP A 515 6.70 19.07 -74.27
N LEU A 516 5.62 18.69 -73.58
CA LEU A 516 5.35 17.26 -73.34
C LEU A 516 3.88 16.82 -73.48
N SER A 517 3.71 15.83 -74.37
CA SER A 517 2.61 14.85 -74.53
C SER A 517 1.43 15.17 -75.48
N PRO A 518 1.11 14.27 -76.44
CA PRO A 518 0.07 14.44 -77.45
C PRO A 518 -1.22 13.63 -77.17
N GLU A 519 -1.72 13.57 -75.93
CA GLU A 519 -3.03 12.98 -75.64
C GLU A 519 -4.14 14.04 -75.50
N PRO A 520 -5.33 13.82 -76.10
CA PRO A 520 -6.40 14.81 -76.10
C PRO A 520 -7.05 14.92 -74.72
N MET A 521 -6.98 16.13 -74.16
CA MET A 521 -7.52 16.49 -72.85
C MET A 521 -9.05 16.35 -72.80
N MET A 522 -9.55 15.82 -71.68
CA MET A 522 -10.95 15.96 -71.28
C MET A 522 -11.28 17.44 -71.05
N THR A 523 -12.49 17.86 -71.40
CA THR A 523 -12.94 19.24 -71.18
C THR A 523 -13.07 19.54 -69.68
N HIS A 524 -12.49 20.66 -69.23
CA HIS A 524 -12.44 21.13 -67.83
C HIS A 524 -13.69 20.80 -67.01
N LYS A 525 -14.89 21.05 -67.53
CA LYS A 525 -16.12 20.90 -66.76
C LYS A 525 -16.48 19.47 -66.31
N GLU A 526 -16.11 18.45 -67.09
CA GLU A 526 -16.37 17.03 -66.75
C GLU A 526 -15.22 16.42 -65.95
N ARG A 527 -14.05 17.03 -66.03
CA ARG A 527 -12.88 16.73 -65.23
C ARG A 527 -13.04 17.32 -63.83
N ASP A 528 -13.46 18.57 -63.73
CA ASP A 528 -13.65 19.32 -62.48
C ASP A 528 -14.74 18.71 -61.58
N GLU A 529 -15.81 18.12 -62.13
CA GLU A 529 -16.88 17.50 -61.30
C GLU A 529 -16.44 16.14 -60.74
N LYS A 530 -15.75 15.34 -61.55
CA LYS A 530 -15.29 14.01 -61.13
C LYS A 530 -14.02 14.09 -60.26
N GLU A 531 -13.12 15.02 -60.59
CA GLU A 531 -11.97 15.34 -59.74
C GLU A 531 -12.48 15.94 -58.42
N ARG A 532 -13.47 16.84 -58.39
CA ARG A 532 -14.01 17.35 -57.10
C ARG A 532 -14.59 16.29 -56.19
N ASP A 533 -15.33 15.31 -56.72
CA ASP A 533 -15.93 14.28 -55.88
C ASP A 533 -14.86 13.28 -55.38
N GLU A 534 -13.90 12.87 -56.23
CA GLU A 534 -12.79 12.00 -55.84
C GLU A 534 -11.73 12.72 -54.99
N GLU A 535 -11.58 14.04 -55.14
CA GLU A 535 -10.70 14.92 -54.38
C GLU A 535 -11.31 15.24 -53.02
N ALA A 536 -12.63 15.49 -52.93
CA ALA A 536 -13.32 15.67 -51.64
C ALA A 536 -13.24 14.40 -50.75
N GLU A 537 -13.38 13.21 -51.35
CA GLU A 537 -13.28 11.95 -50.60
C GLU A 537 -11.82 11.67 -50.15
N ARG A 538 -10.82 11.98 -50.98
CA ARG A 538 -9.39 11.92 -50.59
C ARG A 538 -9.02 12.99 -49.56
N GLU A 539 -9.56 14.19 -49.67
CA GLU A 539 -9.36 15.27 -48.70
C GLU A 539 -9.97 14.93 -47.34
N GLU A 540 -11.12 14.23 -47.30
CA GLU A 540 -11.73 13.75 -46.06
C GLU A 540 -10.90 12.62 -45.43
N GLU A 541 -10.45 11.64 -46.22
CA GLU A 541 -9.55 10.58 -45.73
C GLU A 541 -8.19 11.14 -45.25
N GLU A 542 -7.60 12.10 -45.97
CA GLU A 542 -6.36 12.76 -45.54
C GLU A 542 -6.55 13.61 -44.28
N ARG A 543 -7.72 14.25 -44.10
CA ARG A 543 -8.04 14.99 -42.87
C ARG A 543 -8.17 14.05 -41.68
N ASP A 544 -8.85 12.91 -41.84
CA ASP A 544 -8.99 11.90 -40.80
C ASP A 544 -7.65 11.24 -40.45
N GLU A 545 -6.78 11.01 -41.43
CA GLU A 545 -5.43 10.49 -41.21
C GLU A 545 -4.53 11.51 -40.51
N LYS A 546 -4.54 12.78 -40.95
CA LYS A 546 -3.82 13.87 -40.28
C LYS A 546 -4.31 14.07 -38.84
N GLU A 547 -5.63 14.03 -38.59
CA GLU A 547 -6.18 14.16 -37.24
C GLU A 547 -5.78 12.97 -36.35
N ARG A 548 -5.67 11.76 -36.91
CA ARG A 548 -5.15 10.59 -36.17
C ARG A 548 -3.67 10.73 -35.85
N GLU A 549 -2.85 11.15 -36.81
CA GLU A 549 -1.43 11.40 -36.59
C GLU A 549 -1.18 12.51 -35.57
N GLU A 550 -1.95 13.60 -35.61
CA GLU A 550 -1.88 14.68 -34.63
C GLU A 550 -2.29 14.21 -33.23
N LYS A 551 -3.37 13.43 -33.12
CA LYS A 551 -3.79 12.83 -31.85
C LYS A 551 -2.75 11.84 -31.31
N GLU A 552 -2.07 11.10 -32.18
CA GLU A 552 -1.01 10.17 -31.79
C GLU A 552 0.25 10.91 -31.32
N LYS A 553 0.70 11.92 -32.07
CA LYS A 553 1.80 12.81 -31.68
C LYS A 553 1.51 13.56 -30.36
N ALA A 554 0.28 14.02 -30.16
CA ALA A 554 -0.13 14.65 -28.91
C ALA A 554 -0.06 13.67 -27.72
N ARG A 555 -0.51 12.42 -27.92
CA ARG A 555 -0.41 11.36 -26.90
C ARG A 555 1.04 10.96 -26.62
N GLU A 556 1.91 10.98 -27.62
CA GLU A 556 3.34 10.70 -27.45
C GLU A 556 4.02 11.82 -26.65
N LYS A 557 3.77 13.09 -26.99
CA LYS A 557 4.26 14.25 -26.20
C LYS A 557 3.75 14.22 -24.76
N GLU A 558 2.48 13.83 -24.53
CA GLU A 558 1.93 13.68 -23.19
C GLU A 558 2.60 12.54 -22.41
N ARG A 559 2.91 11.41 -23.07
CA ARG A 559 3.67 10.31 -22.46
C ARG A 559 5.08 10.72 -22.08
N GLU A 560 5.79 11.41 -22.96
CA GLU A 560 7.14 11.93 -22.67
C GLU A 560 7.13 12.93 -21.51
N LYS A 561 6.11 13.81 -21.45
CA LYS A 561 5.95 14.74 -20.34
C LYS A 561 5.71 14.01 -19.01
N MET A 562 4.84 13.00 -19.00
CA MET A 562 4.61 12.19 -17.81
C MET A 562 5.83 11.35 -17.41
N GLU A 563 6.64 10.90 -18.36
CA GLU A 563 7.87 10.18 -18.09
C GLU A 563 8.92 11.09 -17.44
N LYS A 564 9.13 12.30 -17.97
CA LYS A 564 10.01 13.32 -17.37
C LYS A 564 9.55 13.73 -15.97
N GLU A 565 8.25 13.91 -15.76
CA GLU A 565 7.70 14.23 -14.44
C GLU A 565 7.90 13.08 -13.44
N LYS A 566 7.72 11.83 -13.89
CA LYS A 566 7.98 10.64 -13.08
C LYS A 566 9.45 10.53 -12.70
N GLU A 567 10.37 10.78 -13.62
CA GLU A 567 11.81 10.80 -13.34
C GLU A 567 12.19 11.92 -12.35
N GLU A 568 11.59 13.11 -12.46
CA GLU A 568 11.82 14.21 -11.52
C GLU A 568 11.31 13.88 -10.11
N ILE A 569 10.10 13.28 -10.02
CA ILE A 569 9.54 12.80 -8.76
C ILE A 569 10.43 11.70 -8.15
N GLU A 570 10.91 10.76 -8.96
CA GLU A 570 11.80 9.69 -8.51
C GLU A 570 13.14 10.26 -7.99
N ARG A 571 13.71 11.26 -8.68
CA ARG A 571 14.90 11.97 -8.22
C ARG A 571 14.66 12.69 -6.89
N LYS A 572 13.58 13.44 -6.75
CA LYS A 572 13.22 14.13 -5.49
C LYS A 572 12.97 13.14 -4.35
N MET A 573 12.29 12.02 -4.63
CA MET A 573 12.06 10.97 -3.65
C MET A 573 13.36 10.30 -3.21
N LYS A 574 14.32 10.11 -4.13
CA LYS A 574 15.64 9.58 -3.81
C LYS A 574 16.46 10.56 -2.96
N GLU A 575 16.48 11.84 -3.31
CA GLU A 575 17.14 12.89 -2.52
C GLU A 575 16.54 13.01 -1.11
N LEU A 576 15.21 12.96 -1.00
CA LEU A 576 14.52 12.94 0.30
C LEU A 576 14.86 11.68 1.09
N ALA A 577 14.89 10.51 0.45
CA ALA A 577 15.27 9.25 1.10
C ALA A 577 16.73 9.24 1.57
N GLU A 578 17.64 9.84 0.80
CA GLU A 578 19.05 10.00 1.16
C GLU A 578 19.24 10.93 2.36
N ASN A 579 18.40 11.95 2.50
CA ASN A 579 18.44 12.92 3.61
C ASN A 579 17.66 12.49 4.86
N LYS A 580 16.97 11.33 4.85
CA LYS A 580 16.27 10.84 6.04
C LYS A 580 17.27 10.58 7.20
N PRO A 581 16.90 10.91 8.44
CA PRO A 581 17.69 10.57 9.62
C PRO A 581 17.94 9.06 9.70
N ILE A 582 19.02 8.63 10.37
CA ILE A 582 19.37 7.20 10.51
C ILE A 582 18.19 6.42 11.09
N TYR A 583 17.53 6.97 12.12
CA TYR A 583 16.38 6.35 12.77
C TYR A 583 15.30 5.93 11.76
N GLU A 584 14.89 6.86 10.89
CA GLU A 584 13.78 6.64 9.94
C GLU A 584 14.17 5.65 8.83
N LYS A 585 15.45 5.63 8.44
CA LYS A 585 15.97 4.64 7.49
C LYS A 585 15.92 3.24 8.08
N GLU A 586 16.36 3.08 9.33
CA GLU A 586 16.37 1.78 10.00
C GLU A 586 14.95 1.33 10.38
N PHE A 587 14.08 2.25 10.81
CA PHE A 587 12.67 1.96 11.08
C PHE A 587 11.94 1.39 9.86
N GLN A 588 12.22 1.92 8.65
CA GLN A 588 11.66 1.38 7.41
C GLN A 588 12.07 -0.07 7.13
N LEU A 589 13.26 -0.49 7.55
CA LEU A 589 13.74 -1.87 7.36
C LEU A 589 13.07 -2.85 8.34
N ILE A 590 12.72 -2.39 9.54
CA ILE A 590 12.07 -3.21 10.58
C ILE A 590 10.54 -3.08 10.60
N ARG A 591 9.94 -2.40 9.63
CA ARG A 591 8.51 -2.09 9.62
C ARG A 591 7.61 -3.34 9.67
N GLU A 592 8.00 -4.40 8.96
CA GLU A 592 7.25 -5.66 8.97
C GLU A 592 7.40 -6.40 10.33
N PRO A 593 8.63 -6.67 10.85
CA PRO A 593 8.79 -7.19 12.21
C PRO A 593 8.10 -6.38 13.31
N TYR A 594 8.09 -5.04 13.18
CA TYR A 594 7.38 -4.13 14.07
C TYR A 594 5.88 -4.42 14.09
N ARG A 595 5.24 -4.54 12.91
CA ARG A 595 3.80 -4.83 12.82
C ARG A 595 3.46 -6.20 13.38
N GLU A 596 4.24 -7.23 13.03
CA GLU A 596 4.03 -8.58 13.54
C GLU A 596 4.13 -8.62 15.07
N LEU A 597 5.16 -8.00 15.65
CA LEU A 597 5.32 -7.92 17.10
C LEU A 597 4.21 -7.10 17.76
N MET A 598 3.80 -5.99 17.13
CA MET A 598 2.72 -5.13 17.62
C MET A 598 1.39 -5.90 17.70
N ASP A 599 1.01 -6.57 16.62
CA ASP A 599 -0.24 -7.34 16.55
C ASP A 599 -0.22 -8.52 17.54
N GLU A 600 0.91 -9.22 17.65
CA GLU A 600 1.07 -10.32 18.61
C GLU A 600 0.98 -9.86 20.07
N LEU A 601 1.69 -8.78 20.43
CA LEU A 601 1.66 -8.26 21.79
C LEU A 601 0.32 -7.61 22.13
N ASP A 602 -0.34 -6.94 21.19
CA ASP A 602 -1.69 -6.43 21.39
C ASP A 602 -2.67 -7.60 21.64
N GLU A 603 -2.58 -8.68 20.87
CA GLU A 603 -3.39 -9.88 21.11
C GLU A 603 -3.10 -10.51 22.48
N ILE A 604 -1.85 -10.47 22.95
CA ILE A 604 -1.48 -11.01 24.27
C ILE A 604 -1.98 -10.13 25.42
N LEU A 605 -1.79 -8.82 25.32
CA LEU A 605 -2.10 -7.85 26.37
C LEU A 605 -3.59 -7.50 26.42
N ASN A 606 -4.20 -7.42 25.25
CA ASN A 606 -5.61 -7.17 25.02
C ASN A 606 -6.24 -8.40 24.36
N PRO A 607 -6.26 -9.58 25.03
CA PRO A 607 -6.80 -10.78 24.44
C PRO A 607 -8.23 -10.53 23.98
N THR A 608 -8.38 -10.46 22.65
CA THR A 608 -9.70 -10.47 22.05
C THR A 608 -10.38 -11.72 22.57
N THR A 609 -11.55 -11.54 23.15
CA THR A 609 -12.26 -12.56 23.95
C THR A 609 -12.55 -13.87 23.20
N ALA A 610 -12.26 -13.93 21.90
CA ALA A 610 -12.29 -15.14 21.09
C ALA A 610 -11.19 -16.16 21.47
N SER A 611 -10.03 -15.75 22.00
CA SER A 611 -8.87 -16.65 22.18
C SER A 611 -8.84 -17.42 23.51
N GLN A 612 -9.63 -17.03 24.52
CA GLN A 612 -9.66 -17.68 25.86
C GLN A 612 -11.00 -18.34 26.19
N VAL A 613 -11.67 -18.93 25.20
CA VAL A 613 -12.95 -19.63 25.42
C VAL A 613 -12.68 -21.04 25.96
N THR A 614 -12.62 -21.18 27.28
CA THR A 614 -12.76 -22.49 27.93
C THR A 614 -14.23 -22.72 28.28
N PHE A 615 -14.88 -23.64 27.57
CA PHE A 615 -16.22 -24.08 27.93
C PHE A 615 -16.12 -24.96 29.18
N THR A 616 -16.44 -24.42 30.35
CA THR A 616 -16.63 -25.25 31.55
C THR A 616 -17.84 -26.15 31.31
N SER A 617 -17.62 -27.47 31.25
CA SER A 617 -18.63 -28.45 30.86
C SER A 617 -19.78 -28.62 31.86
N THR A 618 -19.81 -27.90 32.99
CA THR A 618 -20.84 -28.12 34.02
C THR A 618 -21.16 -26.84 34.83
N GLY A 619 -22.41 -26.35 34.72
CA GLY A 619 -23.17 -25.97 35.90
C GLY A 619 -23.52 -24.49 36.20
N THR A 620 -23.04 -23.48 35.47
CA THR A 620 -23.39 -22.08 35.79
C THR A 620 -24.58 -21.55 34.98
N ARG A 621 -25.57 -20.99 35.70
CA ARG A 621 -26.82 -20.42 35.15
C ARG A 621 -26.51 -19.30 34.15
N LEU A 622 -27.11 -19.42 32.97
CA LEU A 622 -27.01 -18.49 31.85
C LEU A 622 -27.47 -17.08 32.25
N ASN A 623 -26.62 -16.06 32.10
CA ASN A 623 -26.98 -14.68 32.41
C ASN A 623 -27.72 -14.06 31.22
N ILE A 624 -29.04 -14.21 31.21
CA ILE A 624 -29.93 -13.81 30.12
C ILE A 624 -29.82 -12.31 29.78
N LYS A 625 -29.59 -11.42 30.77
CA LYS A 625 -29.38 -9.98 30.52
C LYS A 625 -28.15 -9.70 29.64
N LYS A 626 -27.04 -10.43 29.85
CA LYS A 626 -25.83 -10.32 29.03
C LYS A 626 -26.01 -10.92 27.62
N LEU A 627 -26.83 -11.96 27.49
CA LEU A 627 -27.17 -12.55 26.17
C LEU A 627 -27.93 -11.53 25.31
N PHE A 628 -28.89 -10.81 25.91
CA PHE A 628 -29.68 -9.81 25.19
C PHE A 628 -28.85 -8.58 24.80
N LEU A 629 -28.01 -8.05 25.70
CA LEU A 629 -27.05 -6.97 25.39
C LEU A 629 -26.09 -7.36 24.26
N TRP A 630 -25.53 -8.58 24.32
CA TRP A 630 -24.67 -9.13 23.27
C TRP A 630 -25.39 -9.26 21.92
N SER A 631 -26.66 -9.69 21.92
CA SER A 631 -27.44 -9.84 20.69
C SER A 631 -27.91 -8.51 20.09
N GLY A 632 -28.20 -7.50 20.92
CA GLY A 632 -28.65 -6.18 20.48
C GLY A 632 -27.53 -5.32 19.91
N GLN A 633 -26.32 -5.41 20.47
CA GLN A 633 -25.17 -4.61 20.01
C GLN A 633 -24.51 -5.19 18.74
N ARG A 634 -24.60 -6.51 18.51
CA ARG A 634 -24.13 -7.14 17.28
C ARG A 634 -24.96 -6.79 16.04
N GLY A 635 -26.23 -6.41 16.24
CA GLY A 635 -27.10 -5.91 15.17
C GLY A 635 -26.75 -4.50 14.67
N GLY A 636 -25.92 -3.75 15.40
CA GLY A 636 -25.54 -2.37 15.09
C GLY A 636 -24.15 -2.20 14.46
N GLY A 637 -23.48 -3.28 14.07
CA GLY A 637 -22.21 -3.19 13.31
C GLY A 637 -20.94 -2.94 14.13
N SER A 638 -20.98 -2.98 15.48
CA SER A 638 -19.75 -2.93 16.28
C SER A 638 -18.96 -4.24 16.12
N LYS A 639 -17.85 -4.21 15.37
CA LYS A 639 -16.92 -5.34 15.21
C LYS A 639 -16.07 -5.60 16.46
N GLU A 640 -16.13 -4.71 17.44
CA GLU A 640 -15.57 -4.87 18.78
C GLU A 640 -16.75 -4.88 19.78
N LEU A 641 -17.01 -5.84 20.68
CA LEU A 641 -16.21 -6.95 21.21
C LEU A 641 -17.05 -7.74 22.28
N THR A 642 -16.64 -8.98 22.59
CA THR A 642 -16.42 -9.52 23.96
C THR A 642 -17.45 -10.04 25.00
N VAL A 643 -18.72 -10.35 24.75
CA VAL A 643 -19.47 -11.03 25.85
C VAL A 643 -20.41 -12.14 25.39
N LYS A 644 -19.91 -13.36 25.17
CA LYS A 644 -20.84 -14.49 25.16
C LYS A 644 -21.39 -14.69 26.58
N PRO A 645 -22.69 -14.92 26.74
CA PRO A 645 -23.37 -14.96 28.05
C PRO A 645 -23.02 -16.15 28.94
N PHE A 646 -22.23 -17.09 28.41
CA PHE A 646 -21.72 -18.25 29.12
C PHE A 646 -20.28 -18.06 29.60
N GLU A 647 -19.65 -16.92 29.29
CA GLU A 647 -18.24 -16.69 29.54
C GLU A 647 -18.06 -15.83 30.79
N THR A 648 -17.56 -16.42 31.88
CA THR A 648 -16.82 -15.65 32.87
C THR A 648 -15.46 -15.35 32.27
N VAL A 649 -15.33 -14.20 31.60
CA VAL A 649 -14.05 -13.65 31.18
C VAL A 649 -13.28 -13.33 32.46
N LYS A 650 -12.39 -14.24 32.89
CA LYS A 650 -11.31 -13.85 33.79
C LYS A 650 -10.37 -13.02 32.93
N LYS A 651 -10.63 -11.70 32.84
CA LYS A 651 -9.61 -10.79 32.31
C LYS A 651 -8.33 -11.09 33.09
N PRO A 652 -7.19 -11.35 32.42
CA PRO A 652 -5.94 -11.35 33.14
C PRO A 652 -5.87 -10.05 33.94
N GLU A 653 -5.44 -10.13 35.19
CA GLU A 653 -5.20 -8.93 35.99
C GLU A 653 -4.27 -8.04 35.15
N ALA A 654 -4.70 -6.81 34.87
CA ALA A 654 -3.89 -5.85 34.13
C ALA A 654 -2.58 -5.70 34.91
N ARG A 655 -1.48 -6.17 34.31
CA ARG A 655 -0.16 -6.06 34.89
C ARG A 655 0.46 -4.79 34.34
N ASP A 656 0.93 -3.94 35.25
CA ASP A 656 1.70 -2.78 34.86
C ASP A 656 3.16 -3.20 34.65
N TYR A 657 3.69 -2.89 33.47
CA TYR A 657 5.06 -3.20 33.09
C TYR A 657 5.88 -1.92 32.96
N SER A 658 7.09 -1.93 33.53
CA SER A 658 8.17 -1.00 33.19
C SER A 658 9.33 -1.78 32.60
N ILE A 659 9.68 -1.50 31.34
CA ILE A 659 10.74 -2.20 30.62
C ILE A 659 11.88 -1.23 30.30
N GLN A 660 13.10 -1.57 30.73
CA GLN A 660 14.30 -0.80 30.43
C GLN A 660 15.22 -1.57 29.47
N LEU A 661 15.54 -0.95 28.34
CA LEU A 661 16.51 -1.46 27.37
C LEU A 661 17.88 -0.83 27.66
N VAL A 662 18.87 -1.66 27.97
CA VAL A 662 20.23 -1.27 28.35
C VAL A 662 21.20 -1.73 27.27
N VAL A 663 21.68 -0.81 26.43
CA VAL A 663 22.44 -1.11 25.21
C VAL A 663 23.92 -0.80 25.40
N ASP A 664 24.78 -1.80 25.18
CA ASP A 664 26.23 -1.63 25.20
C ASP A 664 26.67 -0.71 24.05
N LEU A 665 27.43 0.33 24.37
CA LEU A 665 27.95 1.30 23.42
C LEU A 665 29.48 1.28 23.35
N SER A 666 30.10 0.20 23.78
CA SER A 666 31.54 0.01 23.67
C SER A 666 31.98 -0.25 22.23
N SER A 667 33.27 -0.08 21.97
CA SER A 667 33.86 -0.15 20.65
C SER A 667 33.84 -1.56 20.05
N SER A 668 33.62 -2.62 20.85
CA SER A 668 33.38 -3.96 20.32
C SER A 668 32.10 -4.02 19.49
N MET A 669 31.08 -3.22 19.84
CA MET A 669 29.81 -3.16 19.11
C MET A 669 29.96 -2.62 17.69
N SER A 670 31.07 -1.93 17.38
CA SER A 670 31.41 -1.48 16.03
C SER A 670 31.90 -2.61 15.10
N ALA A 671 32.32 -3.76 15.66
CA ALA A 671 33.18 -4.71 14.96
C ALA A 671 32.41 -5.78 14.16
N GLY A 672 32.31 -5.55 12.85
CA GLY A 672 32.41 -6.61 11.86
C GLY A 672 33.87 -7.05 11.68
N GLY A 673 34.43 -7.81 12.63
CA GLY A 673 35.61 -8.69 12.46
C GLY A 673 36.98 -8.12 12.03
N GLY A 674 37.16 -6.83 11.74
CA GLY A 674 38.40 -6.28 11.15
C GLY A 674 39.16 -5.29 12.03
N TYR A 675 40.37 -5.64 12.45
CA TYR A 675 41.36 -4.86 13.23
C TYR A 675 41.84 -3.53 12.58
N GLY A 676 40.94 -2.59 12.28
CA GLY A 676 41.24 -1.38 11.47
C GLY A 676 41.18 -0.02 12.18
N SER A 677 40.74 0.09 13.43
CA SER A 677 40.27 1.38 14.00
C SER A 677 41.36 2.37 14.49
N TYR A 678 42.63 1.99 14.59
CA TYR A 678 43.64 2.88 15.21
C TYR A 678 44.12 4.08 14.36
N GLY A 679 43.65 4.22 13.12
CA GLY A 679 44.24 5.17 12.15
C GLY A 679 43.69 6.60 12.11
N ASN A 680 42.57 6.95 12.77
CA ASN A 680 41.76 8.08 12.27
C ASN A 680 41.38 9.17 13.29
N ARG A 681 42.30 9.62 14.15
CA ARG A 681 42.03 10.72 15.12
C ARG A 681 41.89 12.13 14.51
N PHE A 682 42.27 12.36 13.24
CA PHE A 682 42.47 13.71 12.69
C PHE A 682 41.44 14.21 11.65
N GLY A 683 40.23 13.64 11.57
CA GLY A 683 39.15 14.15 10.70
C GLY A 683 38.26 15.21 11.36
N SER A 684 37.67 16.13 10.57
CA SER A 684 36.60 17.04 11.03
C SER A 684 35.37 16.26 11.53
N ALA A 685 34.59 16.84 12.46
CA ALA A 685 33.42 16.18 13.04
C ALA A 685 32.42 15.70 11.98
N GLU A 686 32.22 16.47 10.91
CA GLU A 686 31.33 16.13 9.80
C GLU A 686 31.84 14.93 8.98
N ASN A 687 33.16 14.87 8.72
CA ASN A 687 33.76 13.71 8.04
C ASN A 687 33.71 12.45 8.92
N LYS A 688 33.79 12.58 10.24
CA LYS A 688 33.59 11.46 11.17
C LYS A 688 32.17 10.94 11.09
N LYS A 689 31.16 11.83 11.07
CA LYS A 689 29.74 11.48 10.95
C LYS A 689 29.42 10.71 9.67
N LYS A 690 29.84 11.23 8.50
CA LYS A 690 29.63 10.55 7.20
C LYS A 690 30.32 9.18 7.13
N LYS A 691 31.52 9.07 7.73
CA LYS A 691 32.26 7.80 7.76
C LYS A 691 31.63 6.79 8.72
N SER A 692 31.15 7.21 9.89
CA SER A 692 30.41 6.31 10.80
C SER A 692 29.13 5.81 10.12
N GLU A 693 28.43 6.67 9.37
CA GLU A 693 27.23 6.29 8.60
C GLU A 693 27.49 5.22 7.53
N GLN A 694 28.68 5.20 6.93
CA GLN A 694 29.03 4.17 5.97
C GLN A 694 29.45 2.84 6.63
N LEU A 695 30.01 2.92 7.85
CA LEU A 695 30.61 1.78 8.54
C LEU A 695 29.63 1.01 9.44
N TYR A 696 28.49 1.61 9.84
CA TYR A 696 27.57 0.94 10.77
C TYR A 696 26.75 -0.17 10.11
N LYS A 697 26.40 -0.07 8.83
CA LYS A 697 25.50 -1.05 8.19
C LYS A 697 26.01 -2.49 8.33
N GLY A 698 25.21 -3.35 8.95
CA GLY A 698 25.53 -4.76 9.22
C GLY A 698 26.50 -5.00 10.38
N SER A 699 26.82 -3.97 11.17
CA SER A 699 27.58 -4.11 12.42
C SER A 699 26.68 -4.59 13.57
N ARG A 700 27.28 -4.99 14.69
CA ARG A 700 26.53 -5.39 15.89
C ARG A 700 25.67 -4.25 16.44
N ILE A 701 26.20 -3.03 16.45
CA ILE A 701 25.44 -1.85 16.88
C ILE A 701 24.27 -1.52 15.95
N ASP A 702 24.39 -1.76 14.64
CA ASP A 702 23.29 -1.53 13.69
C ASP A 702 22.10 -2.43 13.99
N GLU A 703 22.33 -3.72 14.12
CA GLU A 703 21.26 -4.66 14.47
C GLU A 703 20.73 -4.45 15.89
N ALA A 704 21.60 -4.09 16.84
CA ALA A 704 21.17 -3.74 18.20
C ALA A 704 20.27 -2.50 18.20
N PHE A 705 20.60 -1.51 17.37
CA PHE A 705 19.81 -0.30 17.20
C PHE A 705 18.44 -0.61 16.57
N LYS A 706 18.40 -1.41 15.49
CA LYS A 706 17.14 -1.91 14.89
C LYS A 706 16.26 -2.63 15.90
N ALA A 707 16.82 -3.58 16.65
CA ALA A 707 16.08 -4.32 17.68
C ALA A 707 15.58 -3.41 18.80
N THR A 708 16.38 -2.42 19.21
CA THR A 708 16.01 -1.42 20.23
C THR A 708 14.88 -0.52 19.75
N ILE A 709 14.92 -0.03 18.50
CA ILE A 709 13.84 0.76 17.91
C ILE A 709 12.56 -0.07 17.83
N CYS A 710 12.64 -1.30 17.32
CA CYS A 710 11.49 -2.20 17.19
C CYS A 710 10.79 -2.37 18.54
N ALA A 711 11.56 -2.74 19.57
CA ALA A 711 11.07 -2.90 20.92
C ALA A 711 10.48 -1.60 21.49
N ALA A 712 11.20 -0.48 21.38
CA ALA A 712 10.77 0.79 21.94
C ALA A 712 9.48 1.33 21.28
N GLU A 713 9.38 1.30 19.95
CA GLU A 713 8.19 1.77 19.22
C GLU A 713 6.97 0.88 19.53
N VAL A 714 7.13 -0.45 19.60
CA VAL A 714 6.01 -1.34 19.95
C VAL A 714 5.55 -1.11 21.38
N LEU A 715 6.48 -1.09 22.34
CA LEU A 715 6.13 -0.92 23.75
C LEU A 715 5.49 0.45 24.03
N ASP A 716 6.02 1.54 23.44
CA ASP A 716 5.45 2.88 23.59
C ASP A 716 4.04 2.95 22.97
N ALA A 717 3.83 2.34 21.80
CA ALA A 717 2.53 2.32 21.13
C ALA A 717 1.47 1.47 21.87
N LEU A 718 1.88 0.43 22.59
CA LEU A 718 1.02 -0.37 23.47
C LEU A 718 0.79 0.29 24.85
N GLY A 719 1.39 1.45 25.11
CA GLY A 719 1.29 2.16 26.38
C GLY A 719 2.09 1.52 27.53
N ILE A 720 3.02 0.62 27.21
CA ILE A 720 3.97 0.06 28.19
C ILE A 720 5.07 1.09 28.45
N ARG A 721 5.35 1.37 29.74
CA ARG A 721 6.42 2.31 30.12
C ARG A 721 7.76 1.74 29.70
N VAL A 722 8.43 2.40 28.74
CA VAL A 722 9.72 1.96 28.20
C VAL A 722 10.77 3.06 28.34
N SER A 723 11.94 2.68 28.86
CA SER A 723 13.14 3.52 28.89
C SER A 723 14.26 2.87 28.07
N VAL A 724 15.03 3.71 27.38
CA VAL A 724 16.20 3.29 26.61
C VAL A 724 17.42 4.03 27.12
N VAL A 725 18.43 3.26 27.53
CA VAL A 725 19.71 3.77 27.99
C VAL A 725 20.85 3.05 27.27
N GLY A 726 21.84 3.81 26.83
CA GLY A 726 23.12 3.27 26.39
C GLY A 726 24.11 3.21 27.56
N PHE A 727 25.16 2.40 27.48
CA PHE A 727 26.21 2.41 28.49
C PHE A 727 27.64 2.23 27.94
N GLN A 728 28.58 2.86 28.63
CA GLN A 728 30.04 2.75 28.43
C GLN A 728 30.71 2.71 29.81
N ASP A 729 31.43 3.78 30.21
CA ASP A 729 31.90 4.00 31.59
C ASP A 729 30.84 4.65 32.51
N ARG A 730 29.67 4.99 31.95
CA ARG A 730 28.47 5.50 32.62
C ARG A 730 27.21 5.18 31.81
N ILE A 731 26.04 5.31 32.43
CA ILE A 731 24.75 5.31 31.72
C ILE A 731 24.57 6.60 30.90
N ILE A 732 24.05 6.45 29.68
CA ILE A 732 23.76 7.52 28.72
C ILE A 732 22.27 7.44 28.37
N PRO A 733 21.43 8.35 28.91
CA PRO A 733 19.98 8.28 28.71
C PRO A 733 19.58 8.68 27.29
N MET A 734 18.80 7.82 26.62
CA MET A 734 18.24 8.10 25.29
C MET A 734 16.75 8.42 25.36
N LYS A 735 15.97 7.64 26.12
CA LYS A 735 14.54 7.83 26.38
C LYS A 735 14.22 7.53 27.85
N GLY A 736 13.53 8.44 28.54
CA GLY A 736 12.98 8.20 29.90
C GLY A 736 11.66 7.42 29.89
N PHE A 737 11.24 6.86 31.02
CA PHE A 737 9.97 6.10 31.11
C PHE A 737 8.74 6.95 30.75
N ASP A 738 8.68 8.19 31.22
CA ASP A 738 7.56 9.13 30.96
C ASP A 738 7.70 9.91 29.64
N GLU A 739 8.82 9.75 28.93
CA GLU A 739 9.09 10.50 27.71
C GLU A 739 8.43 9.81 26.52
N LYS A 740 7.54 10.51 25.81
CA LYS A 740 6.93 10.00 24.57
C LYS A 740 7.97 9.86 23.48
N LEU A 741 7.81 8.84 22.63
CA LEU A 741 8.71 8.61 21.50
C LEU A 741 8.43 9.58 20.33
N ASP A 742 8.84 10.85 20.50
CA ASP A 742 8.74 11.92 19.51
C ASP A 742 10.01 12.09 18.66
N ASP A 743 9.99 13.00 17.68
CA ASP A 743 11.12 13.21 16.76
C ASP A 743 12.41 13.64 17.48
N LYS A 744 12.32 14.32 18.63
CA LYS A 744 13.50 14.71 19.42
C LYS A 744 14.11 13.52 20.14
N VAL A 745 13.28 12.61 20.66
CA VAL A 745 13.74 11.35 21.24
C VAL A 745 14.35 10.47 20.16
N ARG A 746 13.71 10.35 19.00
CA ARG A 746 14.25 9.60 17.84
C ARG A 746 15.60 10.15 17.37
N GLU A 747 15.77 11.47 17.37
CA GLU A 747 17.06 12.11 17.10
C GLU A 747 18.11 11.74 18.16
N ARG A 748 17.73 11.79 19.46
CA ARG A 748 18.63 11.40 20.56
C ARG A 748 19.02 9.92 20.51
N MET A 749 18.10 9.04 20.16
CA MET A 749 18.35 7.60 20.01
C MET A 749 19.39 7.30 18.92
N GLN A 750 19.53 8.13 17.89
CA GLN A 750 20.62 7.99 16.91
C GLN A 750 22.01 8.12 17.58
N GLY A 751 22.06 8.77 18.74
CA GLY A 751 23.23 8.81 19.61
C GLY A 751 23.77 7.42 19.96
N LEU A 752 22.94 6.38 20.05
CA LEU A 752 23.39 4.99 20.27
C LEU A 752 24.46 4.59 19.23
N VAL A 753 24.19 4.86 17.95
CA VAL A 753 25.13 4.54 16.87
C VAL A 753 26.37 5.42 16.96
N TYR A 754 26.20 6.74 17.16
CA TYR A 754 27.33 7.67 17.15
C TYR A 754 28.27 7.53 18.36
N GLU A 755 27.77 7.11 19.53
CA GLU A 755 28.56 6.90 20.74
C GLU A 755 29.58 5.77 20.57
N VAL A 756 29.22 4.69 19.86
CA VAL A 756 30.12 3.56 19.55
C VAL A 756 31.33 3.98 18.71
N TYR A 757 31.17 5.03 17.89
CA TYR A 757 32.22 5.58 17.02
C TYR A 757 32.91 6.82 17.61
N ASP A 758 32.66 7.15 18.88
CA ASP A 758 33.14 8.38 19.53
C ASP A 758 32.86 9.65 18.69
N SER A 759 31.69 9.70 18.04
CA SER A 759 31.29 10.77 17.11
C SER A 759 30.01 11.50 17.50
N ASN A 760 29.40 11.17 18.64
CA ASN A 760 28.15 11.79 19.11
C ASN A 760 28.40 13.22 19.63
N PRO A 761 27.89 14.28 18.98
CA PRO A 761 28.12 15.66 19.43
C PRO A 761 27.56 15.91 20.84
N GLY A 762 28.42 16.29 21.79
CA GLY A 762 28.03 16.46 23.20
C GLY A 762 27.84 15.15 23.99
N GLY A 763 28.06 14.01 23.34
CA GLY A 763 27.99 12.68 23.92
C GLY A 763 29.17 12.31 24.82
N ASN A 764 29.13 11.09 25.37
CA ASN A 764 30.17 10.57 26.25
C ASN A 764 31.45 10.18 25.50
N ASN A 765 31.31 9.61 24.31
CA ASN A 765 32.37 9.26 23.36
C ASN A 765 33.56 8.58 24.04
N SER A 766 33.26 7.56 24.85
CA SER A 766 34.23 6.78 25.60
C SER A 766 34.10 5.28 25.30
N ALA A 767 33.89 4.93 24.01
CA ALA A 767 33.63 3.56 23.56
C ALA A 767 34.79 2.58 23.87
N SER A 768 35.97 3.07 24.25
CA SER A 768 37.07 2.22 24.70
C SER A 768 36.85 1.54 26.06
N TYR A 769 35.78 1.91 26.79
CA TYR A 769 35.50 1.43 28.15
C TYR A 769 34.09 0.83 28.25
N ASN A 770 33.96 -0.22 29.05
CA ASN A 770 32.70 -0.90 29.34
C ASN A 770 32.63 -1.25 30.84
N ASP A 771 32.02 -0.37 31.65
CA ASP A 771 31.89 -0.54 33.10
C ASP A 771 30.52 -1.14 33.46
N ASP A 772 30.23 -2.32 32.90
CA ASP A 772 28.93 -2.98 32.94
C ASP A 772 28.40 -3.11 34.37
N GLY A 773 29.25 -3.53 35.31
CA GLY A 773 28.84 -3.77 36.69
C GLY A 773 28.33 -2.49 37.38
N LYS A 774 28.92 -1.33 37.05
CA LYS A 774 28.45 -0.05 37.55
C LYS A 774 27.20 0.43 36.79
N CYS A 775 27.22 0.34 35.46
CA CYS A 775 26.10 0.79 34.62
C CYS A 775 24.82 -0.01 34.85
N VAL A 776 24.91 -1.34 34.99
CA VAL A 776 23.77 -2.20 35.35
C VAL A 776 23.21 -1.84 36.72
N ARG A 777 24.07 -1.44 37.67
CA ARG A 777 23.62 -0.96 38.98
C ARG A 777 22.83 0.34 38.86
N GLU A 778 23.39 1.32 38.15
CA GLU A 778 22.72 2.62 37.92
C GLU A 778 21.39 2.45 37.17
N ALA A 779 21.36 1.58 36.15
CA ALA A 779 20.13 1.22 35.43
C ALA A 779 19.09 0.58 36.37
N SER A 780 19.54 -0.30 37.27
CA SER A 780 18.67 -0.92 38.27
C SER A 780 18.10 0.08 39.25
N ASP A 781 18.90 1.03 39.71
CA ASP A 781 18.43 2.08 40.60
C ASP A 781 17.37 2.96 39.90
N LEU A 782 17.54 3.28 38.60
CA LEU A 782 16.52 4.00 37.80
C LEU A 782 15.23 3.20 37.63
N LEU A 783 15.33 1.89 37.37
CA LEU A 783 14.16 1.03 37.21
C LEU A 783 13.44 0.79 38.54
N GLU A 784 14.15 0.81 39.67
CA GLU A 784 13.57 0.63 41.01
C GLU A 784 12.58 1.76 41.37
N GLU A 785 12.85 2.97 40.90
CA GLU A 785 12.01 4.17 41.11
C GLU A 785 10.61 4.04 40.48
N GLU A 786 10.43 3.14 39.52
CA GLU A 786 9.13 2.93 38.87
C GLU A 786 8.14 2.19 39.79
N GLU A 787 6.94 2.75 39.92
CA GLU A 787 5.81 2.13 40.61
C GLU A 787 5.02 1.23 39.65
N THR A 788 5.59 0.09 39.26
CA THR A 788 4.93 -0.95 38.44
C THR A 788 5.12 -2.34 39.03
N ASP A 789 4.18 -3.24 38.72
CA ASP A 789 4.20 -4.62 39.23
C ASP A 789 5.33 -5.46 38.62
N GLN A 790 5.66 -5.19 37.35
CA GLN A 790 6.65 -5.96 36.59
C GLN A 790 7.75 -5.03 36.07
N LYS A 791 8.89 -5.05 36.75
CA LYS A 791 10.09 -4.30 36.37
C LYS A 791 11.06 -5.21 35.62
N ILE A 792 11.28 -4.96 34.33
CA ILE A 792 12.16 -5.78 33.51
C ILE A 792 13.30 -4.94 32.93
N MET A 793 14.52 -5.47 33.03
CA MET A 793 15.71 -4.93 32.41
C MET A 793 16.24 -5.91 31.36
N ILE A 794 16.39 -5.44 30.12
CA ILE A 794 16.96 -6.21 29.00
C ILE A 794 18.29 -5.59 28.63
N VAL A 795 19.38 -6.32 28.83
CA VAL A 795 20.75 -5.87 28.57
C VAL A 795 21.26 -6.46 27.26
N LEU A 796 21.63 -5.61 26.31
CA LEU A 796 22.20 -5.98 25.02
C LEU A 796 23.71 -5.73 25.07
N SER A 797 24.55 -6.77 24.98
CA SER A 797 26.01 -6.61 24.99
C SER A 797 26.72 -7.64 24.11
N ASP A 798 27.86 -7.25 23.55
CA ASP A 798 28.71 -8.13 22.74
C ASP A 798 30.05 -8.48 23.42
N GLY A 799 30.27 -7.97 24.63
CA GLY A 799 31.60 -7.80 25.22
C GLY A 799 31.76 -8.39 26.62
N GLN A 800 33.01 -8.40 27.08
CA GLN A 800 33.37 -8.69 28.47
C GLN A 800 33.52 -7.34 29.20
N PRO A 801 33.20 -7.27 30.50
CA PRO A 801 33.33 -6.04 31.25
C PRO A 801 34.80 -5.56 31.25
N ALA A 802 35.01 -4.31 30.84
CA ALA A 802 36.30 -3.67 30.61
C ALA A 802 36.29 -2.23 31.19
N PRO A 803 36.28 -2.08 32.52
CA PRO A 803 36.07 -0.81 33.18
C PRO A 803 37.28 0.11 32.99
N LYS A 804 37.01 1.42 33.03
CA LYS A 804 38.03 2.47 32.90
C LYS A 804 39.02 2.52 34.06
N TYR A 805 38.53 2.17 35.25
CA TYR A 805 39.30 2.18 36.49
C TYR A 805 39.26 0.80 37.14
N SER A 806 40.23 0.50 38.02
CA SER A 806 40.15 -0.69 38.85
C SER A 806 38.91 -0.59 39.75
N VAL A 807 38.03 -1.57 39.63
CA VAL A 807 36.85 -1.66 40.50
C VAL A 807 37.30 -2.04 41.90
N THR A 808 36.76 -1.37 42.92
CA THR A 808 36.96 -1.73 44.32
C THR A 808 35.62 -2.07 44.99
N ASP A 809 35.61 -3.08 45.85
CA ASP A 809 34.45 -3.35 46.72
C ASP A 809 34.27 -2.23 47.77
N GLU A 810 33.19 -2.29 48.56
CA GLU A 810 32.93 -1.36 49.67
C GLU A 810 34.06 -1.31 50.71
N SER A 811 34.90 -2.34 50.77
CA SER A 811 36.08 -2.41 51.65
C SER A 811 37.34 -1.80 51.01
N GLY A 812 37.24 -1.24 49.81
CA GLY A 812 38.36 -0.68 49.04
C GLY A 812 39.29 -1.73 48.43
N ARG A 813 38.91 -3.02 48.42
CA ARG A 813 39.72 -4.09 47.81
C ARG A 813 39.43 -4.16 46.32
N GLY A 814 40.47 -4.28 45.51
CA GLY A 814 40.31 -4.47 44.06
C GLY A 814 39.54 -5.75 43.75
N VAL A 815 38.49 -5.62 42.93
CA VAL A 815 37.65 -6.72 42.43
C VAL A 815 37.82 -6.79 40.91
N SER A 816 37.80 -7.99 40.34
CA SER A 816 37.82 -8.12 38.88
C SER A 816 36.52 -7.56 38.29
N ALA A 817 36.59 -6.98 37.09
CA ALA A 817 35.39 -6.45 36.43
C ALA A 817 34.27 -7.49 36.26
N LYS A 818 34.66 -8.75 36.01
CA LYS A 818 33.75 -9.89 35.89
C LYS A 818 33.07 -10.20 37.21
N ASP A 819 33.83 -10.22 38.31
CA ASP A 819 33.28 -10.47 39.64
C ASP A 819 32.40 -9.31 40.11
N HIS A 820 32.73 -8.08 39.73
CA HIS A 820 31.88 -6.91 39.99
C HIS A 820 30.53 -7.04 39.28
N LEU A 821 30.51 -7.31 37.97
CA LEU A 821 29.26 -7.51 37.24
C LEU A 821 28.44 -8.67 37.82
N ARG A 822 29.07 -9.81 38.14
CA ARG A 822 28.39 -10.94 38.79
C ARG A 822 27.77 -10.54 40.12
N GLN A 823 28.50 -9.79 40.94
CA GLN A 823 28.02 -9.32 42.24
C GLN A 823 26.86 -8.34 42.05
N THR A 824 26.96 -7.38 41.12
CA THR A 824 25.87 -6.46 40.80
C THR A 824 24.61 -7.20 40.38
N VAL A 825 24.70 -8.11 39.41
CA VAL A 825 23.51 -8.85 38.93
C VAL A 825 22.94 -9.73 40.06
N ALA A 826 23.80 -10.35 40.86
CA ALA A 826 23.38 -11.08 42.05
C ALA A 826 22.62 -10.19 43.04
N ASP A 827 23.10 -8.97 43.28
CA ASP A 827 22.50 -8.02 44.21
C ASP A 827 21.14 -7.54 43.68
N VAL A 828 21.03 -7.18 42.40
CA VAL A 828 19.76 -6.81 41.77
C VAL A 828 18.75 -7.94 41.92
N VAL A 829 19.10 -9.15 41.46
CA VAL A 829 18.22 -10.33 41.52
C VAL A 829 17.85 -10.71 42.96
N THR A 830 18.65 -10.37 43.97
CA THR A 830 18.41 -10.76 45.37
C THR A 830 17.62 -9.70 46.14
N PHE A 831 17.92 -8.43 45.92
CA PHE A 831 17.47 -7.33 46.76
C PHE A 831 16.38 -6.47 46.12
N THR A 832 16.10 -6.64 44.82
CA THR A 832 14.99 -5.98 44.13
C THR A 832 13.99 -7.01 43.60
N ASP A 833 12.84 -6.53 43.13
CA ASP A 833 11.83 -7.30 42.40
C ASP A 833 12.07 -7.30 40.88
N GLN A 834 13.17 -6.69 40.43
CA GLN A 834 13.51 -6.53 39.03
C GLN A 834 13.92 -7.85 38.38
N LYS A 835 13.53 -8.03 37.13
CA LYS A 835 13.85 -9.19 36.30
C LYS A 835 14.87 -8.78 35.25
N ILE A 836 16.00 -9.47 35.18
CA ILE A 836 17.10 -9.11 34.28
C ILE A 836 17.36 -10.19 33.23
N VAL A 837 17.43 -9.78 31.96
CA VAL A 837 17.67 -10.64 30.80
C VAL A 837 18.90 -10.14 30.04
N GLY A 838 19.88 -11.00 29.80
CA GLY A 838 21.11 -10.67 29.07
C GLY A 838 21.17 -11.24 27.66
N LEU A 839 21.39 -10.39 26.66
CA LEU A 839 21.44 -10.75 25.24
C LEU A 839 22.87 -10.60 24.72
N GLY A 840 23.48 -11.71 24.32
CA GLY A 840 24.81 -11.76 23.74
C GLY A 840 24.76 -11.59 22.23
N ILE A 841 25.25 -10.44 21.73
CA ILE A 841 25.15 -10.08 20.30
C ILE A 841 26.38 -10.56 19.54
N GLY A 842 26.16 -11.46 18.58
CA GLY A 842 27.19 -12.04 17.73
C GLY A 842 27.94 -13.21 18.35
N GLU A 843 28.74 -13.89 17.53
CA GLU A 843 29.52 -15.06 17.94
C GLU A 843 30.53 -14.74 19.05
N GLY A 844 30.73 -15.69 19.97
CA GLY A 844 31.70 -15.60 21.06
C GLY A 844 31.16 -14.87 22.31
N THR A 845 29.85 -14.73 22.43
CA THR A 845 29.16 -14.09 23.56
C THR A 845 28.57 -15.10 24.54
N ASP A 846 29.05 -16.35 24.54
CA ASP A 846 28.69 -17.41 25.49
C ASP A 846 28.71 -16.96 26.95
N HIS A 847 29.69 -16.11 27.29
CA HIS A 847 29.91 -15.59 28.64
C HIS A 847 28.77 -14.75 29.19
N VAL A 848 27.86 -14.25 28.35
CA VAL A 848 26.67 -13.51 28.84
C VAL A 848 25.86 -14.39 29.80
N SER A 849 25.83 -15.69 29.57
CA SER A 849 25.17 -16.67 30.45
C SER A 849 25.89 -16.90 31.78
N ASP A 850 27.14 -16.44 31.93
CA ASP A 850 27.85 -16.46 33.20
C ASP A 850 27.47 -15.28 34.11
N TYR A 851 26.83 -14.25 33.56
CA TYR A 851 26.50 -13.00 34.25
C TYR A 851 25.01 -12.88 34.53
N TYR A 852 24.16 -13.19 33.56
CA TYR A 852 22.72 -12.98 33.66
C TYR A 852 21.96 -14.29 33.93
N PRO A 853 20.96 -14.30 34.82
CA PRO A 853 20.19 -15.51 35.19
C PRO A 853 19.38 -16.06 34.01
N VAL A 854 18.84 -15.16 33.20
CA VAL A 854 18.16 -15.46 31.94
C VAL A 854 18.99 -14.82 30.86
N SER A 855 19.46 -15.62 29.91
CA SER A 855 20.33 -15.14 28.85
C SER A 855 20.07 -15.83 27.53
N ARG A 856 20.35 -15.11 26.44
CA ARG A 856 20.50 -15.68 25.10
C ARG A 856 21.87 -15.27 24.54
N PRO A 857 22.91 -16.12 24.70
CA PRO A 857 24.22 -15.84 24.11
C PRO A 857 24.23 -16.17 22.61
N ASN A 858 25.25 -15.67 21.90
CA ASN A 858 25.52 -15.95 20.49
C ASN A 858 24.34 -15.71 19.55
N ILE A 859 23.57 -14.64 19.78
CA ILE A 859 22.51 -14.26 18.86
C ILE A 859 23.15 -13.88 17.53
N ASN A 860 22.69 -14.53 16.44
CA ASN A 860 23.09 -14.12 15.10
C ASN A 860 22.65 -12.66 14.89
N ILE A 861 23.60 -11.83 14.46
CA ILE A 861 23.43 -10.39 14.27
C ILE A 861 22.21 -10.13 13.37
N GLU A 862 22.08 -10.88 12.26
CA GLU A 862 20.97 -10.75 11.30
C GLU A 862 19.59 -11.08 11.89
N ASN A 863 19.52 -11.87 12.95
CA ASN A 863 18.28 -12.34 13.56
C ASN A 863 18.00 -11.63 14.90
N LEU A 864 18.71 -10.54 15.21
CA LEU A 864 18.61 -9.90 16.53
C LEU A 864 17.22 -9.30 16.78
N VAL A 865 16.58 -8.74 15.75
CA VAL A 865 15.21 -8.21 15.84
C VAL A 865 14.21 -9.33 16.20
N GLU A 866 14.28 -10.46 15.50
CA GLU A 866 13.41 -11.62 15.75
C GLU A 866 13.63 -12.21 17.14
N ASN A 867 14.90 -12.29 17.58
CA ASN A 867 15.22 -12.73 18.93
C ASN A 867 14.65 -11.77 19.98
N MET A 868 14.76 -10.46 19.76
CA MET A 868 14.18 -9.45 20.66
C MET A 868 12.66 -9.61 20.76
N THR A 869 11.97 -9.82 19.65
CA THR A 869 10.52 -10.14 19.60
C THR A 869 10.20 -11.36 20.48
N GLU A 870 10.93 -12.46 20.32
CA GLU A 870 10.70 -13.69 21.10
C GLU A 870 10.96 -13.50 22.59
N ILE A 871 11.96 -12.69 22.94
CA ILE A 871 12.28 -12.35 24.33
C ILE A 871 11.16 -11.49 24.93
N LEU A 872 10.73 -10.44 24.25
CA LEU A 872 9.62 -9.60 24.72
C LEU A 872 8.36 -10.43 24.94
N ARG A 873 8.06 -11.34 24.01
CA ARG A 873 6.95 -12.30 24.15
C ARG A 873 7.12 -13.16 25.41
N THR A 874 8.29 -13.76 25.60
CA THR A 874 8.55 -14.64 26.76
C THR A 874 8.46 -13.86 28.07
N VAL A 875 9.00 -12.65 28.10
CA VAL A 875 9.01 -11.77 29.27
C VAL A 875 7.60 -11.32 29.64
N ILE A 876 6.77 -10.94 28.66
CA ILE A 876 5.41 -10.44 28.88
C ILE A 876 4.44 -11.58 29.20
N VAL A 877 4.47 -12.66 28.43
CA VAL A 877 3.54 -13.81 28.54
C VAL A 877 3.91 -14.71 29.73
N GLU A 878 5.19 -15.00 29.90
CA GLU A 878 5.69 -16.02 30.84
C GLU A 878 6.63 -15.44 31.91
N PRO A 879 6.23 -14.40 32.66
CA PRO A 879 7.12 -13.73 33.62
C PRO A 879 7.54 -14.63 34.79
N HIS A 880 6.87 -15.77 34.98
CA HIS A 880 7.22 -16.79 35.97
C HIS A 880 8.51 -17.54 35.60
N ILE A 881 8.88 -17.63 34.32
CA ILE A 881 10.15 -18.23 33.88
C ILE A 881 11.32 -17.39 34.41
N LEU A 882 11.19 -16.07 34.35
CA LEU A 882 12.19 -15.15 34.88
C LEU A 882 12.34 -15.31 36.40
N GLU A 883 11.24 -15.52 37.13
CA GLU A 883 11.29 -15.78 38.57
C GLU A 883 11.94 -17.12 38.92
N GLN A 884 11.69 -18.17 38.13
CA GLN A 884 12.33 -19.46 38.34
C GLN A 884 13.83 -19.36 38.13
N ALA A 885 14.28 -18.70 37.05
CA ALA A 885 15.69 -18.46 36.79
C ALA A 885 16.35 -17.62 37.90
N ALA A 886 15.68 -16.56 38.38
CA ALA A 886 16.13 -15.78 39.53
C ALA A 886 16.30 -16.65 40.79
N ARG A 887 15.33 -17.53 41.10
CA ARG A 887 15.42 -18.47 42.23
C ARG A 887 16.59 -19.45 42.07
N GLU A 888 16.82 -19.98 40.87
CA GLU A 888 17.96 -20.86 40.60
C GLU A 888 19.29 -20.14 40.78
N MET A 889 19.42 -18.90 40.31
CA MET A 889 20.62 -18.09 40.50
C MET A 889 20.88 -17.84 41.99
N ARG A 890 19.87 -17.43 42.77
CA ARG A 890 20.00 -17.28 44.23
C ARG A 890 20.49 -18.57 44.89
N LYS A 891 19.98 -19.73 44.44
CA LYS A 891 20.42 -21.05 44.92
C LYS A 891 21.89 -21.33 44.57
N ARG A 892 22.33 -21.03 43.35
CA ARG A 892 23.74 -21.19 42.92
C ARG A 892 24.70 -20.32 43.73
N LEU A 893 24.27 -19.11 44.11
CA LEU A 893 25.02 -18.18 44.93
C LEU A 893 24.99 -18.51 46.43
N GLY A 894 24.28 -19.56 46.85
CA GLY A 894 24.15 -19.95 48.26
C GLY A 894 23.24 -19.03 49.09
N LEU A 895 22.44 -18.19 48.43
CA LEU A 895 21.47 -17.29 49.06
C LEU A 895 20.17 -18.07 49.30
N THR A 896 20.10 -18.82 50.40
CA THR A 896 18.87 -19.53 50.80
C THR A 896 17.89 -18.58 51.49
N SER A 897 16.59 -18.75 51.22
CA SER A 897 15.49 -17.88 51.69
C SER A 897 15.27 -17.81 53.21
N LYS A 898 16.12 -18.42 54.04
CA LYS A 898 15.91 -18.57 55.50
C LYS A 898 16.56 -17.51 56.38
N GLY A 899 16.91 -16.34 55.84
CA GLY A 899 17.44 -15.26 56.66
C GLY A 899 17.28 -13.90 56.04
N SER A 900 16.08 -13.33 56.09
CA SER A 900 15.91 -11.88 56.06
C SER A 900 16.52 -11.28 57.32
N ARG A 901 17.86 -11.24 57.38
CA ARG A 901 18.52 -10.21 58.19
C ARG A 901 18.23 -8.92 57.47
N SER A 902 17.40 -8.08 58.07
CA SER A 902 17.26 -6.68 57.69
C SER A 902 18.66 -6.06 57.66
N PHE A 903 19.26 -5.98 56.49
CA PHE A 903 20.44 -5.16 56.25
C PHE A 903 19.91 -3.72 56.21
N THR A 904 19.85 -3.08 57.38
CA THR A 904 19.70 -1.63 57.44
C THR A 904 20.95 -1.04 56.82
N PHE A 905 20.84 -0.54 55.59
CA PHE A 905 21.85 0.35 55.01
C PHE A 905 22.05 1.50 56.00
N GLY A 906 23.22 1.54 56.63
CA GLY A 906 23.59 2.65 57.48
C GLY A 906 23.67 3.89 56.60
N GLY A 907 22.75 4.84 56.81
CA GLY A 907 22.75 6.13 56.14
C GLY A 907 24.06 6.87 56.41
N GLY A 908 25.01 6.72 55.49
CA GLY A 908 26.13 7.63 55.33
C GLY A 908 25.65 8.78 54.47
N ASN A 909 25.63 9.99 55.05
CA ASN A 909 25.43 11.23 54.31
C ASN A 909 26.46 11.32 53.17
N TRP A 910 25.98 11.29 51.93
CA TRP A 910 26.71 11.74 50.76
C TRP A 910 26.18 13.12 50.38
N TYR A 911 27.03 14.13 50.58
CA TYR A 911 26.98 15.47 49.98
C TYR A 911 28.31 15.69 49.26
#